data_AF-W4Q8U7-F1
#
_entry.id   AF-W4Q8U7-F1
#
_cell.length_a   1.000
_cell.length_b   1.000
_cell.length_c   1.000
_cell.angle_alpha   90.00
_cell.angle_beta   90.00
_cell.angle_gamma   90.00
#
_symmetry.space_group_name_H-M   'P 1'
#
loop_
_entity.id
_entity.type
_entity.pdbx_description
1 polymer ?
#
loop_
_entity_poly.entity_id
_entity_poly.type
_entity_poly.pdbx_seq_one_letter_code
_entity_poly.pdbx_strand_id
1 'polypeptide(L)'
;MVFLPQDPVIRKQVQKDVKALVEEEGQSFLGWRTVPVNDSFVGDMAKKSKPFIRQMFITPSNELKDQNEFERKLYVIRKRLEKEIPATDKEHRKGFYICSLSTRTIVYKGMLIPEQLDSFYIDLNHPYFKSALALVHSRFSTNTFPSWERSHPNRMTIHNGEFNTIKGNVKWMQAREPQCKSKDFHAEDQRKLFPIIDTDGSDSSMFDNCFEFLHLSGRSLAHTAMMMIPEPWVNDPLMEQTKKSFYEYHSCLMEPWDGPAAVVYTDGKQIGACLDRNGLRPARYYVTKDGMIVLGSEVGALDIFAEDIEYKDRLHPGKMLLVDLEKGRIIPDEEIKEQIAKEQPYRQWLEEHIIRLDELEETSTASFLSGEERMKQQLAFGYTNEELNKILKPMVTDGKDPVGSMGYDSPLAVLSKRPQLLYNYFKQLFAQVTNPPIDAIREEVVTAVRTTIGPERNLLDPEPESCKQIELDSPILKNEQLAKLLKSPFKIKTISTLFSVNSEWDFEKRLDELFADVDQAVVNGASLLLLSDRGVDEEYAALPALLAVSSLHHHLIRSGTRSKVSILIETAEAREVHHLAALLGFGAEAINPYLAYESLQGLIENGDLRGTSIDQAINVYCQAATDGILKVLSKMGISTIQSYQGAQIFEASVLIKQSSINILQGLLRESVE
;
A
#
# COMPACT_ATOMS: atom_id res chain seq x y z
N MET A 1 -19.59 16.71 -12.83
CA MET A 1 -20.37 15.62 -13.46
C MET A 1 -20.83 14.63 -12.39
N VAL A 2 -22.12 14.30 -12.33
CA VAL A 2 -22.70 13.49 -11.24
C VAL A 2 -23.65 12.43 -11.80
N PHE A 3 -23.52 11.21 -11.28
CA PHE A 3 -24.47 10.11 -11.41
C PHE A 3 -25.43 10.14 -10.23
N LEU A 4 -26.73 10.10 -10.53
CA LEU A 4 -27.81 10.15 -9.54
C LEU A 4 -28.70 8.90 -9.67
N PRO A 5 -29.44 8.53 -8.61
CA PRO A 5 -30.46 7.49 -8.69
C PRO A 5 -31.50 7.74 -9.81
N GLN A 6 -31.99 6.65 -10.40
CA GLN A 6 -33.00 6.69 -11.45
C GLN A 6 -34.39 7.09 -10.93
N ASP A 7 -34.72 6.69 -9.70
CA ASP A 7 -35.98 7.06 -9.07
C ASP A 7 -36.08 8.58 -8.91
N PRO A 8 -37.14 9.22 -9.44
CA PRO A 8 -37.29 10.67 -9.42
C PRO A 8 -37.50 11.26 -8.02
N VAL A 9 -38.12 10.53 -7.10
CA VAL A 9 -38.36 10.96 -5.72
C VAL A 9 -37.04 10.98 -4.96
N ILE A 10 -36.32 9.85 -5.00
CA ILE A 10 -35.00 9.73 -4.36
C ILE A 10 -34.02 10.73 -4.97
N ARG A 11 -34.00 10.85 -6.30
CA ARG A 11 -33.16 11.82 -7.01
C ARG A 11 -33.41 13.24 -6.53
N LYS A 12 -34.67 13.67 -6.43
CA LYS A 12 -35.00 15.03 -5.98
C LYS A 12 -34.52 15.29 -4.55
N GLN A 13 -34.59 14.29 -3.67
CA GLN A 13 -34.07 14.39 -2.32
C GLN A 13 -32.55 14.52 -2.32
N VAL A 14 -31.83 13.63 -3.03
CA VAL A 14 -30.37 13.70 -3.18
C VAL A 14 -29.94 15.07 -3.72
N GLN A 15 -30.65 15.62 -4.69
CA GLN A 15 -30.34 16.94 -5.25
C GLN A 15 -30.54 18.08 -4.24
N LYS A 16 -31.51 17.96 -3.33
CA LYS A 16 -31.73 18.93 -2.25
C LYS A 16 -30.60 18.84 -1.22
N ASP A 17 -30.22 17.63 -0.85
CA ASP A 17 -29.15 17.38 0.11
C ASP A 17 -27.80 17.87 -0.44
N VAL A 18 -27.51 17.60 -1.72
CA VAL A 18 -26.33 18.15 -2.41
C VAL A 18 -26.30 19.68 -2.34
N LYS A 19 -27.43 20.33 -2.65
CA LYS A 19 -27.52 21.79 -2.58
C LYS A 19 -27.22 22.29 -1.17
N ALA A 20 -27.83 21.68 -0.16
CA ALA A 20 -27.63 22.07 1.24
C ALA A 20 -26.16 21.95 1.65
N LEU A 21 -25.50 20.82 1.33
CA LEU A 21 -24.09 20.60 1.66
C LEU A 21 -23.14 21.58 0.95
N VAL A 22 -23.45 21.97 -0.28
CA VAL A 22 -22.69 23.00 -1.00
C VAL A 22 -22.82 24.37 -0.32
N GLU A 23 -24.05 24.74 0.08
CA GLU A 23 -24.33 26.00 0.77
C GLU A 23 -23.74 26.03 2.20
N GLU A 24 -23.73 24.90 2.91
CA GLU A 24 -23.05 24.73 4.21
C GLU A 24 -21.54 24.93 4.13
N GLU A 25 -20.91 24.54 3.02
CA GLU A 25 -19.48 24.81 2.76
C GLU A 25 -19.24 26.23 2.22
N GLY A 26 -20.24 27.11 2.31
CA GLY A 26 -20.15 28.53 1.99
C GLY A 26 -20.12 28.84 0.49
N GLN A 27 -20.37 27.85 -0.38
CA GLN A 27 -20.35 28.03 -1.83
C GLN A 27 -21.77 28.22 -2.39
N SER A 28 -21.90 28.89 -3.54
CA SER A 28 -23.21 29.17 -4.12
C SER A 28 -23.63 28.11 -5.14
N PHE A 29 -24.73 27.42 -4.89
CA PHE A 29 -25.29 26.44 -5.82
C PHE A 29 -26.17 27.12 -6.88
N LEU A 30 -25.73 27.14 -8.14
CA LEU A 30 -26.45 27.81 -9.23
C LEU A 30 -27.61 26.97 -9.77
N GLY A 31 -27.40 25.66 -9.92
CA GLY A 31 -28.41 24.82 -10.55
C GLY A 31 -27.89 23.50 -11.10
N TRP A 32 -28.84 22.73 -11.63
CA TRP A 32 -28.60 21.44 -12.24
C TRP A 32 -28.93 21.45 -13.72
N ARG A 33 -28.02 20.97 -14.56
CA ARG A 33 -28.27 20.65 -15.98
C ARG A 33 -28.37 19.15 -16.16
N THR A 34 -29.43 18.70 -16.81
CA THR A 34 -29.51 17.30 -17.27
C THR A 34 -28.59 17.14 -18.47
N VAL A 35 -27.70 16.15 -18.44
CA VAL A 35 -26.78 15.93 -19.56
C VAL A 35 -27.57 15.32 -20.71
N PRO A 36 -27.49 15.89 -21.93
CA PRO A 36 -28.17 15.33 -23.09
C PRO A 36 -27.47 14.01 -23.49
N VAL A 37 -28.20 12.91 -23.37
CA VAL A 37 -27.71 11.56 -23.69
C VAL A 37 -28.60 10.87 -24.73
N ASN A 38 -28.00 9.99 -25.53
CA ASN A 38 -28.70 9.17 -26.51
C ASN A 38 -28.59 7.68 -26.16
N ASP A 39 -29.69 7.09 -25.70
CA ASP A 39 -29.72 5.69 -25.24
C ASP A 39 -29.85 4.66 -26.37
N SER A 40 -30.02 5.07 -27.63
CA SER A 40 -30.36 4.16 -28.73
C SER A 40 -29.37 2.99 -28.87
N PHE A 41 -28.08 3.24 -28.67
CA PHE A 41 -27.00 2.27 -28.92
C PHE A 41 -26.42 1.61 -27.66
N VAL A 42 -26.90 1.97 -26.47
CA VAL A 42 -26.40 1.41 -25.21
C VAL A 42 -26.89 -0.03 -25.04
N GLY A 43 -26.00 -0.95 -24.66
CA GLY A 43 -26.37 -2.35 -24.42
C GLY A 43 -27.37 -2.51 -23.26
N ASP A 44 -28.20 -3.55 -23.29
CA ASP A 44 -29.30 -3.72 -22.32
C ASP A 44 -28.83 -3.78 -20.86
N MET A 45 -27.68 -4.41 -20.60
CA MET A 45 -27.09 -4.46 -19.26
C MET A 45 -26.66 -3.08 -18.77
N ALA A 46 -26.04 -2.27 -19.64
CA ALA A 46 -25.66 -0.90 -19.34
C ALA A 46 -26.88 -0.01 -19.11
N LYS A 47 -27.95 -0.20 -19.89
CA LYS A 47 -29.23 0.51 -19.72
C LYS A 47 -29.87 0.23 -18.37
N LYS A 48 -29.86 -1.03 -17.90
CA LYS A 48 -30.44 -1.43 -16.60
C LYS A 48 -29.75 -0.78 -15.41
N SER A 49 -28.43 -0.67 -15.45
CA SER A 49 -27.62 -0.06 -14.38
C SER A 49 -27.34 1.43 -14.60
N LYS A 50 -27.87 2.03 -15.68
CA LYS A 50 -27.58 3.41 -16.05
C LYS A 50 -28.00 4.37 -14.93
N PRO A 51 -27.13 5.29 -14.48
CA PRO A 51 -27.54 6.35 -13.57
C PRO A 51 -28.27 7.47 -14.31
N PHE A 52 -28.95 8.34 -13.56
CA PHE A 52 -29.44 9.61 -14.09
C PHE A 52 -28.30 10.63 -14.08
N ILE A 53 -27.85 11.08 -15.25
CA ILE A 53 -26.62 11.87 -15.37
C ILE A 53 -26.93 13.37 -15.37
N ARG A 54 -26.34 14.11 -14.43
CA ARG A 54 -26.49 15.58 -14.34
C ARG A 54 -25.16 16.28 -14.11
N GLN A 55 -25.11 17.54 -14.50
CA GLN A 55 -24.09 18.49 -14.09
C GLN A 55 -24.68 19.41 -13.01
N MET A 56 -23.89 19.67 -11.98
CA MET A 56 -24.15 20.73 -11.02
C MET A 56 -23.20 21.89 -11.30
N PHE A 57 -23.69 23.11 -11.09
CA PHE A 57 -22.92 24.34 -11.22
C PHE A 57 -22.81 25.01 -9.85
N ILE A 58 -21.57 25.31 -9.47
CA ILE A 58 -21.21 25.92 -8.19
C ILE A 58 -20.36 27.15 -8.50
N THR A 59 -20.66 28.27 -7.84
CA THR A 59 -19.87 29.49 -7.92
C THR A 59 -19.06 29.64 -6.63
N PRO A 60 -17.77 30.03 -6.73
CA PRO A 60 -16.96 30.30 -5.55
C PRO A 60 -17.54 31.46 -4.74
N SER A 61 -17.39 31.41 -3.42
CA SER A 61 -17.63 32.57 -2.58
C SER A 61 -16.57 33.66 -2.80
N ASN A 62 -16.89 34.90 -2.45
CA ASN A 62 -15.94 36.02 -2.52
C ASN A 62 -14.79 35.91 -1.50
N GLU A 63 -14.82 34.92 -0.61
CA GLU A 63 -13.81 34.71 0.44
C GLU A 63 -12.62 33.88 -0.06
N LEU A 64 -12.79 33.14 -1.15
CA LEU A 64 -11.72 32.34 -1.75
C LEU A 64 -10.77 33.23 -2.55
N LYS A 65 -9.46 33.08 -2.33
CA LYS A 65 -8.44 33.97 -2.90
C LYS A 65 -8.13 33.65 -4.35
N ASP A 66 -8.12 32.36 -4.70
CA ASP A 66 -7.73 31.89 -6.02
C ASP A 66 -8.45 30.61 -6.44
N GLN A 67 -8.19 30.18 -7.68
CA GLN A 67 -8.77 28.97 -8.24
C GLN A 67 -8.30 27.70 -7.52
N ASN A 68 -7.08 27.65 -6.99
CA ASN A 68 -6.56 26.47 -6.28
C ASN A 68 -7.29 26.28 -4.94
N GLU A 69 -7.55 27.37 -4.20
CA GLU A 69 -8.40 27.34 -3.01
C GLU A 69 -9.80 26.85 -3.34
N PHE A 70 -10.35 27.24 -4.50
CA PHE A 70 -11.65 26.73 -4.94
C PHE A 70 -11.61 25.25 -5.33
N GLU A 71 -10.59 24.77 -6.04
CA GLU A 71 -10.41 23.33 -6.30
C GLU A 71 -10.35 22.52 -5.00
N ARG A 72 -9.60 22.99 -3.99
CA ARG A 72 -9.56 22.37 -2.66
C ARG A 72 -10.92 22.37 -1.98
N LYS A 73 -11.68 23.46 -2.08
CA LYS A 73 -13.03 23.54 -1.49
C LYS A 73 -14.01 22.62 -2.21
N LEU A 74 -13.93 22.51 -3.53
CA LEU A 74 -14.71 21.53 -4.32
C LEU A 74 -14.35 20.10 -3.94
N TYR A 75 -13.08 19.80 -3.66
CA TYR A 75 -12.65 18.50 -3.14
C TYR A 75 -13.28 18.19 -1.78
N VAL A 76 -13.26 19.14 -0.83
CA VAL A 76 -13.93 19.00 0.48
C VAL A 76 -15.43 18.73 0.31
N ILE A 77 -16.11 19.54 -0.52
CA ILE A 77 -17.53 19.35 -0.85
C ILE A 77 -17.75 17.95 -1.42
N ARG A 78 -16.94 17.52 -2.39
CA ARG A 78 -17.08 16.20 -3.01
C ARG A 78 -16.93 15.08 -1.98
N LYS A 79 -15.93 15.14 -1.10
CA LYS A 79 -15.71 14.12 -0.05
C LYS A 79 -16.86 14.08 0.95
N ARG A 80 -17.41 15.24 1.35
CA ARG A 80 -18.64 15.28 2.16
C ARG A 80 -19.82 14.63 1.45
N LEU A 81 -20.05 14.99 0.17
CA LEU A 81 -21.14 14.43 -0.61
C LEU A 81 -21.03 12.90 -0.75
N GLU A 82 -19.84 12.39 -1.07
CA GLU A 82 -19.55 10.96 -1.21
C GLU A 82 -19.80 10.19 0.09
N LYS A 83 -19.57 10.82 1.26
CA LYS A 83 -19.77 10.21 2.57
C LYS A 83 -21.21 10.31 3.07
N GLU A 84 -21.78 11.52 3.04
CA GLU A 84 -23.03 11.83 3.73
C GLU A 84 -24.25 11.39 2.91
N ILE A 85 -24.21 11.51 1.57
CA ILE A 85 -25.36 11.17 0.73
C ILE A 85 -25.69 9.68 0.80
N PRO A 86 -24.76 8.73 0.59
CA PRO A 86 -25.09 7.30 0.67
C PRO A 86 -25.43 6.84 2.10
N ALA A 87 -24.84 7.48 3.13
CA ALA A 87 -25.05 7.07 4.52
C ALA A 87 -26.50 7.27 5.02
N THR A 88 -27.22 8.25 4.47
CA THR A 88 -28.61 8.54 4.86
C THR A 88 -29.62 7.49 4.40
N ASP A 89 -29.34 6.76 3.31
CA ASP A 89 -30.17 5.67 2.79
C ASP A 89 -29.37 4.83 1.78
N LYS A 90 -28.59 3.88 2.31
CA LYS A 90 -27.63 3.09 1.51
C LYS A 90 -28.30 2.27 0.40
N GLU A 91 -29.51 1.76 0.65
CA GLU A 91 -30.21 0.88 -0.27
C GLU A 91 -30.78 1.66 -1.46
N HIS A 92 -31.45 2.78 -1.18
CA HIS A 92 -32.16 3.54 -2.20
C HIS A 92 -31.29 4.59 -2.90
N ARG A 93 -30.22 5.08 -2.25
CA ARG A 93 -29.28 6.05 -2.84
C ARG A 93 -28.09 5.37 -3.53
N LYS A 94 -28.15 4.04 -3.70
CA LYS A 94 -27.22 3.25 -4.51
C LYS A 94 -27.18 3.83 -5.93
N GLY A 95 -25.98 4.18 -6.40
CA GLY A 95 -25.76 4.83 -7.72
C GLY A 95 -25.54 6.34 -7.68
N PHE A 96 -25.50 6.97 -6.50
CA PHE A 96 -24.92 8.31 -6.36
C PHE A 96 -23.40 8.25 -6.50
N TYR A 97 -22.82 8.95 -7.48
CA TYR A 97 -21.37 9.00 -7.68
C TYR A 97 -20.94 10.30 -8.38
N ILE A 98 -19.86 10.91 -7.91
CA ILE A 98 -19.32 12.15 -8.49
C ILE A 98 -18.13 11.80 -9.40
N CYS A 99 -18.35 11.87 -10.72
CA CYS A 99 -17.30 11.56 -11.70
C CYS A 99 -16.19 12.62 -11.70
N SER A 100 -16.57 13.89 -11.57
CA SER A 100 -15.65 15.01 -11.40
C SER A 100 -16.37 16.19 -10.77
N LEU A 101 -15.64 16.98 -9.98
CA LEU A 101 -16.10 18.25 -9.45
C LEU A 101 -14.91 19.21 -9.40
N SER A 102 -14.70 19.91 -10.51
CA SER A 102 -13.54 20.78 -10.74
C SER A 102 -13.95 21.92 -11.67
N THR A 103 -13.24 23.04 -11.61
CA THR A 103 -13.32 24.14 -12.58
C THR A 103 -12.40 23.95 -13.77
N ARG A 104 -11.48 22.97 -13.73
CA ARG A 104 -10.47 22.71 -14.75
C ARG A 104 -10.77 21.48 -15.59
N THR A 105 -11.29 20.43 -14.96
CA THR A 105 -11.51 19.14 -15.61
C THR A 105 -12.96 18.68 -15.52
N ILE A 106 -13.41 18.00 -16.57
CA ILE A 106 -14.72 17.34 -16.58
C ILE A 106 -14.60 15.94 -17.17
N VAL A 107 -15.14 14.94 -16.46
CA VAL A 107 -15.06 13.54 -16.87
C VAL A 107 -16.40 13.09 -17.44
N TYR A 108 -16.40 12.67 -18.71
CA TYR A 108 -17.50 11.98 -19.38
C TYR A 108 -17.12 10.50 -19.49
N LYS A 109 -17.82 9.63 -18.78
CA LYS A 109 -17.52 8.20 -18.71
C LYS A 109 -18.77 7.35 -18.53
N GLY A 110 -18.69 6.07 -18.82
CA GLY A 110 -19.81 5.16 -18.62
C GLY A 110 -19.47 3.74 -19.01
N MET A 111 -20.44 2.83 -18.83
CA MET A 111 -20.32 1.43 -19.25
C MET A 111 -20.65 1.30 -20.75
N LEU A 112 -19.76 1.85 -21.58
CA LEU A 112 -19.89 1.98 -23.03
C LEU A 112 -18.65 1.38 -23.72
N ILE A 113 -18.81 0.90 -24.95
CA ILE A 113 -17.63 0.66 -25.81
C ILE A 113 -17.11 2.01 -26.33
N PRO A 114 -15.80 2.15 -26.63
CA PRO A 114 -15.21 3.43 -27.00
C PRO A 114 -15.93 4.17 -28.14
N GLU A 115 -16.39 3.44 -29.16
CA GLU A 115 -17.08 3.97 -30.35
C GLU A 115 -18.47 4.53 -30.04
N GLN A 116 -19.01 4.28 -28.85
CA GLN A 116 -20.31 4.78 -28.43
C GLN A 116 -20.23 6.08 -27.64
N LEU A 117 -19.04 6.53 -27.24
CA LEU A 117 -18.90 7.62 -26.27
C LEU A 117 -19.46 8.95 -26.81
N ASP A 118 -19.07 9.33 -28.02
CA ASP A 118 -19.51 10.56 -28.70
C ASP A 118 -20.99 10.51 -29.09
N SER A 119 -21.46 9.33 -29.48
CA SER A 119 -22.83 9.05 -29.88
C SER A 119 -23.77 9.08 -28.68
N PHE A 120 -23.31 8.61 -27.51
CA PHE A 120 -24.06 8.62 -26.25
C PHE A 120 -24.09 10.01 -25.63
N TYR A 121 -22.96 10.70 -25.50
CA TYR A 121 -22.88 12.04 -24.93
C TYR A 121 -22.92 13.11 -26.01
N ILE A 122 -24.11 13.65 -26.26
CA ILE A 122 -24.37 14.66 -27.30
C ILE A 122 -23.46 15.90 -27.16
N ASP A 123 -23.13 16.25 -25.92
CA ASP A 123 -22.22 17.37 -25.60
C ASP A 123 -20.85 17.27 -26.28
N LEU A 124 -20.30 16.06 -26.43
CA LEU A 124 -18.95 15.86 -26.99
C LEU A 124 -18.86 16.25 -28.46
N ASN A 125 -19.99 16.24 -29.17
CA ASN A 125 -20.10 16.65 -30.57
C ASN A 125 -20.41 18.15 -30.73
N HIS A 126 -20.59 18.89 -29.64
CA HIS A 126 -20.94 20.30 -29.71
C HIS A 126 -19.71 21.15 -30.10
N PRO A 127 -19.81 22.11 -31.05
CA PRO A 127 -18.65 22.87 -31.56
C PRO A 127 -17.98 23.80 -30.52
N TYR A 128 -18.66 24.08 -29.41
CA TYR A 128 -18.09 24.80 -28.26
C TYR A 128 -17.39 23.88 -27.24
N PHE A 129 -17.49 22.57 -27.39
CA PHE A 129 -16.74 21.61 -26.56
C PHE A 129 -15.29 21.58 -27.07
N LYS A 130 -14.46 22.47 -26.51
CA LYS A 130 -13.04 22.61 -26.86
C LYS A 130 -12.20 22.31 -25.64
N SER A 131 -11.05 21.66 -25.86
CA SER A 131 -10.09 21.37 -24.80
C SER A 131 -8.66 21.42 -25.34
N ALA A 132 -7.73 21.84 -24.49
CA ALA A 132 -6.29 21.73 -24.74
C ALA A 132 -5.74 20.34 -24.39
N LEU A 133 -6.51 19.53 -23.64
CA LEU A 133 -6.11 18.20 -23.19
C LEU A 133 -7.28 17.21 -23.27
N ALA A 134 -6.99 15.95 -23.58
CA ALA A 134 -7.97 14.88 -23.53
C ALA A 134 -7.31 13.59 -23.02
N LEU A 135 -7.95 12.95 -22.03
CA LEU A 135 -7.56 11.64 -21.52
C LEU A 135 -8.68 10.66 -21.83
N VAL A 136 -8.35 9.60 -22.59
CA VAL A 136 -9.30 8.56 -22.99
C VAL A 136 -8.79 7.22 -22.46
N HIS A 137 -9.69 6.41 -21.92
CA HIS A 137 -9.34 5.12 -21.37
C HIS A 137 -10.45 4.10 -21.64
N SER A 138 -10.05 2.93 -22.16
CA SER A 138 -10.92 1.76 -22.29
C SER A 138 -10.49 0.71 -21.28
N ARG A 139 -11.42 0.27 -20.43
CA ARG A 139 -11.13 -0.67 -19.33
C ARG A 139 -11.58 -2.08 -19.68
N PHE A 140 -10.71 -3.06 -19.45
CA PHE A 140 -11.07 -4.47 -19.43
C PHE A 140 -11.18 -4.93 -17.96
N SER A 141 -12.36 -5.43 -17.55
CA SER A 141 -12.59 -5.84 -16.15
C SER A 141 -12.41 -7.35 -16.01
N THR A 142 -11.35 -7.79 -15.34
CA THR A 142 -11.12 -9.21 -15.02
C THR A 142 -11.61 -9.59 -13.61
N ASN A 143 -11.59 -8.65 -12.67
CA ASN A 143 -11.74 -8.92 -11.23
C ASN A 143 -12.99 -8.29 -10.60
N THR A 144 -13.71 -7.42 -11.32
CA THR A 144 -14.88 -6.73 -10.78
C THR A 144 -16.07 -6.75 -11.73
N PHE A 145 -17.29 -6.81 -11.18
CA PHE A 145 -18.49 -6.58 -11.98
C PHE A 145 -18.44 -5.18 -12.58
N PRO A 146 -18.68 -5.05 -13.90
CA PRO A 146 -18.62 -3.76 -14.57
C PRO A 146 -19.74 -2.86 -14.03
N SER A 147 -19.38 -1.63 -13.70
CA SER A 147 -20.32 -0.61 -13.25
C SER A 147 -19.94 0.75 -13.82
N TRP A 148 -20.90 1.66 -13.82
CA TRP A 148 -20.73 2.99 -14.41
C TRP A 148 -19.66 3.80 -13.68
N GLU A 149 -19.67 3.76 -12.35
CA GLU A 149 -18.73 4.47 -11.49
C GLU A 149 -17.29 3.96 -11.59
N ARG A 150 -17.08 2.66 -11.86
CA ARG A 150 -15.77 2.02 -12.02
C ARG A 150 -15.15 2.20 -13.41
N SER A 151 -15.85 2.85 -14.34
CA SER A 151 -15.25 3.27 -15.60
C SER A 151 -14.21 4.37 -15.35
N HIS A 152 -13.25 4.48 -16.27
CA HIS A 152 -12.24 5.54 -16.29
C HIS A 152 -12.62 6.62 -17.30
N PRO A 153 -12.02 7.82 -17.24
CA PRO A 153 -11.02 8.29 -16.25
C PRO A 153 -11.51 8.38 -14.80
N ASN A 154 -10.55 8.35 -13.86
CA ASN A 154 -10.80 8.84 -12.50
C ASN A 154 -10.64 10.37 -12.46
N ARG A 155 -10.59 11.00 -11.28
CA ARG A 155 -10.65 12.47 -11.19
C ARG A 155 -9.37 13.12 -11.70
N MET A 156 -8.22 12.54 -11.36
CA MET A 156 -6.90 13.02 -11.76
C MET A 156 -6.15 12.06 -12.65
N THR A 157 -6.48 10.76 -12.59
CA THR A 157 -5.66 9.69 -13.19
C THR A 157 -6.42 8.83 -14.20
N ILE A 158 -5.69 8.34 -15.20
CA ILE A 158 -6.00 7.11 -15.93
C ILE A 158 -4.88 6.10 -15.64
N HIS A 159 -5.24 4.82 -15.57
CA HIS A 159 -4.32 3.76 -15.20
C HIS A 159 -4.60 2.53 -16.04
N ASN A 160 -3.58 2.09 -16.78
CA ASN A 160 -3.55 0.79 -17.43
C ASN A 160 -2.64 -0.11 -16.61
N GLY A 161 -3.20 -1.13 -15.97
CA GLY A 161 -2.44 -1.94 -15.04
C GLY A 161 -3.24 -2.54 -13.89
N GLU A 162 -2.53 -3.00 -12.86
CA GLU A 162 -3.07 -3.49 -11.60
C GLU A 162 -2.08 -3.21 -10.47
N PHE A 163 -2.55 -2.59 -9.38
CA PHE A 163 -1.71 -2.39 -8.18
C PHE A 163 -1.78 -3.63 -7.29
N ASN A 164 -0.69 -4.40 -7.23
CA ASN A 164 -0.65 -5.68 -6.50
C ASN A 164 -0.40 -5.51 -4.98
N THR A 165 0.06 -4.34 -4.53
CA THR A 165 0.23 -4.00 -3.10
C THR A 165 -0.94 -3.22 -2.51
N ILE A 166 -2.03 -3.04 -3.26
CA ILE A 166 -3.10 -2.09 -2.94
C ILE A 166 -3.65 -2.21 -1.51
N LYS A 167 -3.79 -3.43 -0.99
CA LYS A 167 -4.33 -3.66 0.36
C LYS A 167 -3.45 -3.07 1.46
N GLY A 168 -2.13 -3.28 1.35
CA GLY A 168 -1.15 -2.69 2.26
C GLY A 168 -1.20 -1.18 2.17
N ASN A 169 -1.13 -0.65 0.95
CA ASN A 169 -1.13 0.79 0.71
C ASN A 169 -2.36 1.49 1.31
N VAL A 170 -3.55 0.87 1.18
CA VAL A 170 -4.79 1.39 1.76
C VAL A 170 -4.73 1.43 3.28
N LYS A 171 -4.29 0.34 3.92
CA LYS A 171 -4.20 0.24 5.39
C LYS A 171 -3.14 1.20 5.95
N TRP A 172 -2.02 1.37 5.26
CA TRP A 172 -1.00 2.34 5.64
C TRP A 172 -1.46 3.78 5.47
N MET A 173 -2.17 4.10 4.39
CA MET A 173 -2.78 5.43 4.25
C MET A 173 -3.78 5.69 5.39
N GLN A 174 -4.65 4.73 5.72
CA GLN A 174 -5.57 4.82 6.87
C GLN A 174 -4.83 5.05 8.19
N ALA A 175 -3.70 4.36 8.41
CA ALA A 175 -2.86 4.54 9.59
C ALA A 175 -2.23 5.95 9.68
N ARG A 176 -2.03 6.63 8.55
CA ARG A 176 -1.41 7.97 8.45
C ARG A 176 -2.43 9.11 8.55
N GLU A 177 -3.71 8.87 8.25
CA GLU A 177 -4.75 9.90 8.27
C GLU A 177 -4.76 10.76 9.55
N PRO A 178 -4.68 10.19 10.77
CA PRO A 178 -4.72 10.99 12.01
C PRO A 178 -3.51 11.91 12.20
N GLN A 179 -2.37 11.62 11.54
CA GLN A 179 -1.14 12.40 11.63
C GLN A 179 -1.04 13.46 10.53
N CYS A 180 -1.76 13.30 9.43
CA CYS A 180 -1.70 14.19 8.30
C CYS A 180 -2.13 15.61 8.70
N LYS A 181 -1.30 16.61 8.39
CA LYS A 181 -1.63 18.03 8.53
C LYS A 181 -1.11 18.78 7.31
N SER A 182 -2.00 19.40 6.54
CA SER A 182 -1.62 20.23 5.40
C SER A 182 -1.69 21.71 5.77
N LYS A 183 -0.79 22.51 5.21
CA LYS A 183 -0.82 23.98 5.28
C LYS A 183 -1.89 24.56 4.33
N ASP A 184 -2.28 23.81 3.30
CA ASP A 184 -3.22 24.22 2.26
C ASP A 184 -4.69 23.95 2.60
N PHE A 185 -4.94 23.12 3.62
CA PHE A 185 -6.30 22.86 4.14
C PHE A 185 -6.47 23.46 5.54
N HIS A 186 -7.65 24.06 5.79
CA HIS A 186 -8.06 24.35 7.15
C HIS A 186 -8.27 23.05 7.93
N ALA A 187 -7.92 23.05 9.23
CA ALA A 187 -7.98 21.86 10.07
C ALA A 187 -9.39 21.23 10.13
N GLU A 188 -10.44 22.05 10.08
CA GLU A 188 -11.84 21.58 10.04
C GLU A 188 -12.15 20.89 8.71
N ASP A 189 -11.73 21.49 7.60
CA ASP A 189 -11.95 20.94 6.26
C ASP A 189 -11.18 19.63 6.07
N GLN A 190 -9.95 19.56 6.56
CA GLN A 190 -9.13 18.35 6.47
C GLN A 190 -9.77 17.15 7.18
N ARG A 191 -10.40 17.35 8.35
CA ARG A 191 -11.11 16.27 9.07
C ARG A 191 -12.29 15.71 8.27
N LYS A 192 -12.92 16.53 7.44
CA LYS A 192 -14.06 16.12 6.60
C LYS A 192 -13.62 15.22 5.43
N LEU A 193 -12.33 15.24 5.07
CA LEU A 193 -11.77 14.42 4.00
C LEU A 193 -11.69 12.93 4.37
N PHE A 194 -11.61 12.61 5.66
CA PHE A 194 -11.38 11.24 6.13
C PHE A 194 -12.66 10.36 6.13
N PRO A 195 -12.58 9.10 5.67
CA PRO A 195 -11.39 8.43 5.11
C PRO A 195 -11.05 8.92 3.69
N ILE A 196 -9.76 9.04 3.40
CA ILE A 196 -9.24 9.51 2.10
C ILE A 196 -9.60 8.51 1.01
N ILE A 197 -9.31 7.23 1.24
CA ILE A 197 -9.51 6.17 0.26
C ILE A 197 -10.89 5.53 0.44
N ASP A 198 -11.66 5.48 -0.65
CA ASP A 198 -12.87 4.67 -0.73
C ASP A 198 -12.53 3.20 -1.01
N THR A 199 -12.78 2.33 -0.04
CA THR A 199 -12.45 0.90 -0.09
C THR A 199 -13.38 0.09 -0.99
N ASP A 200 -14.53 0.64 -1.42
CA ASP A 200 -15.48 -0.05 -2.31
C ASP A 200 -15.10 0.10 -3.81
N GLY A 201 -14.15 0.99 -4.09
CA GLY A 201 -13.63 1.30 -5.42
C GLY A 201 -12.78 0.19 -6.06
N SER A 202 -12.31 0.47 -7.27
CA SER A 202 -11.21 -0.27 -7.89
C SER A 202 -9.85 0.15 -7.30
N ASP A 203 -8.83 -0.69 -7.48
CA ASP A 203 -7.43 -0.36 -7.16
C ASP A 203 -6.99 1.00 -7.74
N SER A 204 -7.40 1.27 -8.97
CA SER A 204 -7.07 2.48 -9.72
C SER A 204 -7.75 3.71 -9.13
N SER A 205 -8.98 3.57 -8.64
CA SER A 205 -9.68 4.67 -7.94
C SER A 205 -9.13 4.91 -6.54
N MET A 206 -8.65 3.86 -5.86
CA MET A 206 -7.99 4.00 -4.57
C MET A 206 -6.65 4.75 -4.72
N PHE A 207 -5.89 4.44 -5.78
CA PHE A 207 -4.70 5.19 -6.16
C PHE A 207 -5.04 6.65 -6.46
N ASP A 208 -6.06 6.92 -7.29
CA ASP A 208 -6.53 8.27 -7.62
C ASP A 208 -6.89 9.08 -6.36
N ASN A 209 -7.55 8.48 -5.37
CA ASN A 209 -7.91 9.15 -4.12
C ASN A 209 -6.68 9.59 -3.32
N CYS A 210 -5.68 8.72 -3.19
CA CYS A 210 -4.43 9.06 -2.51
C CYS A 210 -3.66 10.13 -3.30
N PHE A 211 -3.54 9.97 -4.62
CA PHE A 211 -2.85 10.90 -5.52
C PHE A 211 -3.46 12.30 -5.46
N GLU A 212 -4.79 12.40 -5.55
CA GLU A 212 -5.53 13.66 -5.47
C GLU A 212 -5.38 14.33 -4.11
N PHE A 213 -5.43 13.55 -3.02
CA PHE A 213 -5.21 14.07 -1.67
C PHE A 213 -3.80 14.65 -1.51
N LEU A 214 -2.77 13.94 -1.96
CA LEU A 214 -1.38 14.38 -1.85
C LEU A 214 -1.12 15.64 -2.67
N HIS A 215 -1.63 15.70 -3.90
CA HIS A 215 -1.50 16.87 -4.77
C HIS A 215 -2.22 18.09 -4.19
N LEU A 216 -3.50 17.94 -3.83
CA LEU A 216 -4.29 19.05 -3.28
C LEU A 216 -3.81 19.50 -1.89
N SER A 217 -3.01 18.68 -1.21
CA SER A 217 -2.37 19.02 0.06
C SER A 217 -1.06 19.82 -0.08
N GLY A 218 -0.61 20.11 -1.31
CA GLY A 218 0.49 21.04 -1.58
C GLY A 218 1.59 20.54 -2.52
N ARG A 219 1.61 19.25 -2.89
CA ARG A 219 2.65 18.67 -3.75
C ARG A 219 2.37 18.90 -5.24
N SER A 220 3.44 19.08 -6.02
CA SER A 220 3.32 19.06 -7.49
C SER A 220 2.89 17.68 -8.00
N LEU A 221 2.30 17.61 -9.19
CA LEU A 221 1.92 16.32 -9.82
C LEU A 221 3.11 15.37 -9.90
N ALA A 222 4.27 15.91 -10.30
CA ALA A 222 5.48 15.14 -10.47
C ALA A 222 6.03 14.62 -9.13
N HIS A 223 6.05 15.45 -8.09
CA HIS A 223 6.47 15.03 -6.74
C HIS A 223 5.56 13.91 -6.22
N THR A 224 4.23 14.06 -6.33
CA THR A 224 3.27 13.02 -5.93
C THR A 224 3.52 11.70 -6.67
N ALA A 225 3.74 11.74 -7.98
CA ALA A 225 4.04 10.55 -8.76
C ALA A 225 5.37 9.90 -8.36
N MET A 226 6.43 10.69 -8.15
CA MET A 226 7.75 10.19 -7.70
C MET A 226 7.69 9.56 -6.30
N MET A 227 6.80 10.03 -5.43
CA MET A 227 6.61 9.46 -4.09
C MET A 227 5.79 8.17 -4.12
N MET A 228 4.70 8.12 -4.88
CA MET A 228 3.83 6.94 -4.93
C MET A 228 4.38 5.81 -5.82
N ILE A 229 5.03 6.16 -6.94
CA ILE A 229 5.62 5.23 -7.92
C ILE A 229 7.12 5.57 -8.08
N PRO A 230 7.95 5.31 -7.05
CA PRO A 230 9.35 5.67 -7.09
C PRO A 230 10.16 4.78 -8.04
N GLU A 231 11.22 5.36 -8.60
CA GLU A 231 12.23 4.63 -9.36
C GLU A 231 12.90 3.54 -8.49
N PRO A 232 13.39 2.45 -9.09
CA PRO A 232 14.25 1.50 -8.38
C PRO A 232 15.60 2.16 -8.04
N TRP A 233 15.75 2.66 -6.81
CA TRP A 233 16.89 3.48 -6.38
C TRP A 233 17.91 2.74 -5.49
N VAL A 234 17.49 1.66 -4.82
CA VAL A 234 18.30 0.96 -3.81
C VAL A 234 19.53 0.32 -4.46
N ASN A 235 19.28 -0.45 -5.52
CA ASN A 235 20.27 -1.25 -6.24
C ASN A 235 20.78 -0.58 -7.53
N ASP A 236 20.51 0.71 -7.74
CA ASP A 236 21.02 1.47 -8.88
C ASP A 236 22.32 2.21 -8.51
N PRO A 237 23.50 1.75 -8.99
CA PRO A 237 24.78 2.42 -8.73
C PRO A 237 25.01 3.65 -9.62
N LEU A 238 24.23 3.84 -10.68
CA LEU A 238 24.37 4.93 -11.64
C LEU A 238 23.50 6.14 -11.28
N MET A 239 22.59 5.99 -10.32
CA MET A 239 21.70 7.06 -9.88
C MET A 239 22.47 8.21 -9.22
N GLU A 240 22.20 9.44 -9.64
CA GLU A 240 22.77 10.63 -9.00
C GLU A 240 22.39 10.70 -7.52
N GLN A 241 23.36 11.05 -6.67
CA GLN A 241 23.19 11.09 -5.22
C GLN A 241 22.04 11.98 -4.76
N THR A 242 21.82 13.14 -5.39
CA THR A 242 20.72 14.05 -5.07
C THR A 242 19.37 13.36 -5.21
N LYS A 243 19.18 12.65 -6.32
CA LYS A 243 17.97 11.88 -6.62
C LYS A 243 17.83 10.67 -5.69
N LYS A 244 18.94 9.97 -5.41
CA LYS A 244 18.96 8.84 -4.48
C LYS A 244 18.52 9.26 -3.08
N SER A 245 19.04 10.39 -2.57
CA SER A 245 18.66 10.95 -1.28
C SER A 245 17.20 11.39 -1.21
N PHE A 246 16.62 11.90 -2.32
CA PHE A 246 15.19 12.15 -2.39
C PHE A 246 14.38 10.87 -2.17
N TYR A 247 14.69 9.79 -2.90
CA TYR A 247 13.93 8.55 -2.78
C TYR A 247 14.14 7.84 -1.44
N GLU A 248 15.35 7.87 -0.91
CA GLU A 248 15.67 7.33 0.42
C GLU A 248 14.87 8.04 1.51
N TYR A 249 14.83 9.37 1.49
CA TYR A 249 14.01 10.15 2.43
C TYR A 249 12.51 9.83 2.32
N HIS A 250 11.99 9.75 1.09
CA HIS A 250 10.57 9.46 0.88
C HIS A 250 10.20 8.00 1.21
N SER A 251 11.15 7.07 1.15
CA SER A 251 10.93 5.71 1.62
C SER A 251 10.64 5.64 3.12
N CYS A 252 11.09 6.61 3.93
CA CYS A 252 10.71 6.70 5.35
C CYS A 252 9.25 7.15 5.58
N LEU A 253 8.59 7.68 4.54
CA LEU A 253 7.26 8.29 4.62
C LEU A 253 6.16 7.45 3.97
N MET A 254 6.47 6.78 2.86
CA MET A 254 5.49 6.07 2.06
C MET A 254 6.13 4.89 1.34
N GLU A 255 5.49 3.74 1.44
CA GLU A 255 5.76 2.56 0.65
C GLU A 255 5.34 2.74 -0.82
N PRO A 256 6.08 2.15 -1.77
CA PRO A 256 5.69 2.15 -3.17
C PRO A 256 4.32 1.51 -3.42
N TRP A 257 3.53 2.12 -4.30
CA TRP A 257 2.34 1.51 -4.88
C TRP A 257 2.75 0.69 -6.09
N ASP A 258 3.03 -0.59 -5.85
CA ASP A 258 3.65 -1.49 -6.82
C ASP A 258 2.63 -2.25 -7.68
N GLY A 259 3.12 -2.81 -8.77
CA GLY A 259 2.36 -3.55 -9.78
C GLY A 259 2.51 -2.96 -11.18
N PRO A 260 2.12 -3.70 -12.23
CA PRO A 260 2.16 -3.17 -13.60
C PRO A 260 1.32 -1.91 -13.71
N ALA A 261 1.90 -0.80 -14.15
CA ALA A 261 1.19 0.46 -14.26
C ALA A 261 1.75 1.33 -15.38
N ALA A 262 0.87 1.79 -16.27
CA ALA A 262 1.06 3.01 -17.04
C ALA A 262 0.03 4.02 -16.56
N VAL A 263 0.49 5.06 -15.87
CA VAL A 263 -0.37 6.07 -15.25
C VAL A 263 -0.18 7.38 -15.98
N VAL A 264 -1.28 7.99 -16.40
CA VAL A 264 -1.31 9.38 -16.88
C VAL A 264 -2.17 10.17 -15.92
N TYR A 265 -1.71 11.35 -15.53
CA TYR A 265 -2.32 12.17 -14.51
C TYR A 265 -2.33 13.65 -14.90
N THR A 266 -3.32 14.39 -14.40
CA THR A 266 -3.47 15.82 -14.70
C THR A 266 -4.21 16.56 -13.59
N ASP A 267 -3.85 17.82 -13.39
CA ASP A 267 -4.58 18.82 -12.59
C ASP A 267 -5.36 19.81 -13.49
N GLY A 268 -5.39 19.56 -14.81
CA GLY A 268 -5.95 20.44 -15.83
C GLY A 268 -5.02 21.53 -16.35
N LYS A 269 -3.85 21.73 -15.73
CA LYS A 269 -2.81 22.68 -16.19
C LYS A 269 -1.57 21.95 -16.72
N GLN A 270 -1.24 20.82 -16.11
CA GLN A 270 -0.13 19.97 -16.49
C GLN A 270 -0.64 18.56 -16.75
N ILE A 271 0.07 17.84 -17.62
CA ILE A 271 -0.21 16.44 -17.95
C ILE A 271 1.07 15.67 -17.69
N GLY A 272 1.03 14.72 -16.77
CA GLY A 272 2.16 13.85 -16.49
C GLY A 272 1.86 12.40 -16.86
N ALA A 273 2.89 11.64 -17.19
CA ALA A 273 2.82 10.20 -17.35
C ALA A 273 4.07 9.54 -16.77
N CYS A 274 3.88 8.42 -16.09
CA CYS A 274 4.97 7.55 -15.63
C CYS A 274 4.59 6.08 -15.84
N LEU A 275 5.62 5.23 -15.87
CA LEU A 275 5.45 3.78 -15.76
C LEU A 275 5.77 3.33 -14.33
N ASP A 276 5.31 2.13 -14.00
CA ASP A 276 5.82 1.40 -12.85
C ASP A 276 7.34 1.17 -12.95
N ARG A 277 7.93 0.81 -11.82
CA ARG A 277 9.38 0.59 -11.69
C ARG A 277 9.97 -0.40 -12.69
N ASN A 278 9.18 -1.37 -13.13
CA ASN A 278 9.59 -2.44 -14.02
C ASN A 278 9.21 -2.14 -15.49
N GLY A 279 8.39 -1.12 -15.73
CA GLY A 279 7.85 -0.76 -17.04
C GLY A 279 7.06 -1.89 -17.68
N LEU A 280 6.18 -2.53 -16.90
CA LEU A 280 5.43 -3.73 -17.32
C LEU A 280 4.29 -3.39 -18.28
N ARG A 281 4.00 -2.11 -18.51
CA ARG A 281 2.97 -1.62 -19.43
C ARG A 281 3.56 -0.73 -20.51
N PRO A 282 3.08 -0.85 -21.77
CA PRO A 282 3.57 -0.02 -22.85
C PRO A 282 2.99 1.39 -22.76
N ALA A 283 3.83 2.40 -22.97
CA ALA A 283 3.42 3.77 -23.24
C ALA A 283 4.34 4.36 -24.31
N ARG A 284 3.75 4.76 -25.43
CA ARG A 284 4.45 5.35 -26.58
C ARG A 284 3.83 6.70 -26.89
N TYR A 285 4.66 7.65 -27.31
CA TYR A 285 4.17 8.96 -27.68
C TYR A 285 4.86 9.49 -28.92
N TYR A 286 4.21 10.43 -29.59
CA TYR A 286 4.78 11.16 -30.70
C TYR A 286 4.33 12.61 -30.65
N VAL A 287 5.21 13.49 -31.14
CA VAL A 287 5.00 14.92 -31.19
C VAL A 287 4.91 15.32 -32.65
N THR A 288 3.88 16.08 -32.99
CA THR A 288 3.65 16.61 -34.33
C THR A 288 4.25 18.00 -34.47
N LYS A 289 4.50 18.41 -35.71
CA LYS A 289 5.12 19.71 -36.06
C LYS A 289 4.28 20.93 -35.65
N ASP A 290 2.98 20.75 -35.43
CA ASP A 290 2.07 21.78 -34.92
C ASP A 290 1.97 21.79 -33.38
N GLY A 291 2.75 20.94 -32.69
CA GLY A 291 2.89 20.94 -31.24
C GLY A 291 1.91 20.04 -30.49
N MET A 292 1.13 19.19 -31.18
CA MET A 292 0.30 18.19 -30.51
C MET A 292 1.16 17.00 -30.04
N ILE A 293 0.90 16.55 -28.82
CA ILE A 293 1.47 15.33 -28.26
C ILE A 293 0.38 14.28 -28.12
N VAL A 294 0.66 13.08 -28.62
CA VAL A 294 -0.25 11.93 -28.51
C VAL A 294 0.48 10.82 -27.79
N LEU A 295 0.02 10.46 -26.61
CA LEU A 295 0.49 9.31 -25.83
C LEU A 295 -0.58 8.23 -25.83
N GLY A 296 -0.17 6.99 -26.09
CA GLY A 296 -1.05 5.82 -26.05
C GLY A 296 -0.32 4.54 -25.68
N SER A 297 -1.08 3.52 -25.29
CA SER A 297 -0.54 2.18 -25.07
C SER A 297 0.00 1.55 -26.36
N GLU A 298 -0.55 1.97 -27.50
CA GLU A 298 -0.17 1.53 -28.84
C GLU A 298 0.06 2.74 -29.77
N VAL A 299 0.83 2.53 -30.83
CA VAL A 299 0.99 3.51 -31.90
C VAL A 299 -0.13 3.34 -32.94
N GLY A 300 -0.58 4.44 -33.54
CA GLY A 300 -1.62 4.41 -34.57
C GLY A 300 -3.05 4.51 -34.03
N ALA A 301 -3.24 4.93 -32.78
CA ALA A 301 -4.58 5.20 -32.23
C ALA A 301 -5.28 6.39 -32.89
N LEU A 302 -4.51 7.31 -33.48
CA LEU A 302 -5.01 8.45 -34.26
C LEU A 302 -4.41 8.41 -35.67
N ASP A 303 -5.23 8.79 -36.65
CA ASP A 303 -4.83 8.89 -38.06
C ASP A 303 -4.00 10.15 -38.29
N ILE A 304 -2.69 10.07 -38.01
CA ILE A 304 -1.74 11.19 -38.17
C ILE A 304 -0.71 10.81 -39.24
N PHE A 305 -0.58 11.67 -40.26
CA PHE A 305 0.34 11.42 -41.36
C PHE A 305 1.80 11.46 -40.88
N ALA A 306 2.62 10.55 -41.39
CA ALA A 306 4.02 10.43 -40.97
C ALA A 306 4.84 11.70 -41.24
N GLU A 307 4.44 12.51 -42.23
CA GLU A 307 5.07 13.79 -42.56
C GLU A 307 4.79 14.89 -41.54
N ASP A 308 3.72 14.78 -40.75
CA ASP A 308 3.38 15.74 -39.70
C ASP A 308 4.08 15.43 -38.37
N ILE A 309 4.70 14.25 -38.26
CA ILE A 309 5.39 13.81 -37.04
C ILE A 309 6.79 14.43 -37.00
N GLU A 310 7.07 15.16 -35.92
CA GLU A 310 8.40 15.70 -35.64
C GLU A 310 9.31 14.61 -35.08
N TYR A 311 8.85 13.89 -34.05
CA TYR A 311 9.55 12.73 -33.50
C TYR A 311 8.61 11.73 -32.80
N LYS A 312 9.11 10.51 -32.62
CA LYS A 312 8.43 9.41 -31.89
C LYS A 312 9.35 8.91 -30.79
N ASP A 313 8.77 8.59 -29.64
CA ASP A 313 9.51 8.07 -28.50
C ASP A 313 8.61 7.18 -27.62
N ARG A 314 9.17 6.61 -26.56
CA ARG A 314 8.45 5.80 -25.57
C ARG A 314 8.77 6.22 -24.17
N LEU A 315 7.85 5.95 -23.25
CA LEU A 315 8.13 6.10 -21.83
C LEU A 315 9.00 4.92 -21.37
N HIS A 316 10.06 5.21 -20.64
CA HIS A 316 10.97 4.21 -20.11
C HIS A 316 10.68 3.98 -18.62
N PRO A 317 10.94 2.76 -18.08
CA PRO A 317 10.86 2.51 -16.65
C PRO A 317 11.61 3.60 -15.87
N GLY A 318 10.96 4.12 -14.84
CA GLY A 318 11.49 5.18 -14.00
C GLY A 318 11.51 6.59 -14.62
N LYS A 319 11.27 6.78 -15.92
CA LYS A 319 11.18 8.12 -16.53
C LYS A 319 9.76 8.67 -16.48
N MET A 320 9.68 10.00 -16.47
CA MET A 320 8.44 10.77 -16.49
C MET A 320 8.37 11.61 -17.76
N LEU A 321 7.16 11.73 -18.30
CA LEU A 321 6.80 12.71 -19.30
C LEU A 321 5.91 13.75 -18.63
N LEU A 322 6.29 15.02 -18.64
CA LEU A 322 5.46 16.10 -18.12
C LEU A 322 5.29 17.19 -19.18
N VAL A 323 4.05 17.56 -19.44
CA VAL A 323 3.67 18.62 -20.37
C VAL A 323 3.03 19.73 -19.55
N ASP A 324 3.56 20.93 -19.66
CA ASP A 324 3.03 22.12 -18.98
C ASP A 324 2.29 22.98 -20.00
N LEU A 325 0.95 23.04 -19.89
CA LEU A 325 0.10 23.76 -20.83
C LEU A 325 0.19 25.27 -20.64
N GLU A 326 0.56 25.75 -19.44
CA GLU A 326 0.74 27.18 -19.19
C GLU A 326 2.07 27.67 -19.79
N LYS A 327 3.11 26.84 -19.75
CA LYS A 327 4.42 27.13 -20.40
C LYS A 327 4.47 26.73 -21.88
N GLY A 328 3.53 25.91 -22.34
CA GLY A 328 3.48 25.42 -23.72
C GLY A 328 4.68 24.55 -24.12
N ARG A 329 5.25 23.77 -23.18
CA ARG A 329 6.41 22.91 -23.45
C ARG A 329 6.36 21.58 -22.71
N ILE A 330 7.06 20.60 -23.27
CA ILE A 330 7.42 19.37 -22.57
C ILE A 330 8.59 19.70 -21.64
N ILE A 331 8.46 19.37 -20.36
CA ILE A 331 9.55 19.54 -19.38
C ILE A 331 10.38 18.25 -19.38
N PRO A 332 11.71 18.33 -19.57
CA PRO A 332 12.59 17.16 -19.51
C PRO A 332 12.54 16.44 -18.16
N ASP A 333 12.61 15.11 -18.17
CA ASP A 333 12.63 14.25 -16.97
C ASP A 333 13.69 14.68 -15.93
N GLU A 334 14.90 14.95 -16.40
CA GLU A 334 16.03 15.39 -15.57
C GLU A 334 15.74 16.73 -14.90
N GLU A 335 15.18 17.71 -15.63
CA GLU A 335 14.82 19.02 -15.08
C GLU A 335 13.78 18.89 -13.95
N ILE A 336 12.76 18.05 -14.16
CA ILE A 336 11.68 17.81 -13.17
C ILE A 336 12.25 17.21 -11.89
N LYS A 337 13.01 16.12 -12.04
CA LYS A 337 13.51 15.35 -10.91
C LYS A 337 14.60 16.09 -10.16
N GLU A 338 15.47 16.81 -10.87
CA GLU A 338 16.49 17.64 -10.25
C GLU A 338 15.87 18.78 -9.46
N GLN A 339 14.83 19.43 -9.99
CA GLN A 339 14.09 20.47 -9.26
C GLN A 339 13.49 19.90 -7.97
N ILE A 340 12.77 18.77 -8.06
CA ILE A 340 12.09 18.15 -6.91
C ILE A 340 13.10 17.63 -5.88
N ALA A 341 14.15 16.93 -6.32
CA ALA A 341 15.17 16.38 -5.43
C ALA A 341 16.02 17.46 -4.74
N LYS A 342 15.94 18.72 -5.20
CA LYS A 342 16.58 19.89 -4.58
C LYS A 342 15.61 20.78 -3.81
N GLU A 343 14.33 20.43 -3.70
CA GLU A 343 13.34 21.21 -2.92
C GLU A 343 13.75 21.33 -1.45
N GLN A 344 14.41 20.30 -0.91
CA GLN A 344 14.90 20.23 0.47
C GLN A 344 16.29 19.60 0.52
N PRO A 345 17.09 19.84 1.58
CA PRO A 345 18.40 19.23 1.74
C PRO A 345 18.30 17.78 2.25
N TYR A 346 17.61 16.92 1.48
CA TYR A 346 17.30 15.54 1.88
C TYR A 346 18.53 14.74 2.32
N ARG A 347 19.66 14.92 1.63
CA ARG A 347 20.92 14.27 1.98
C ARG A 347 21.40 14.65 3.38
N GLN A 348 21.36 15.94 3.71
CA GLN A 348 21.75 16.42 5.03
C GLN A 348 20.84 15.83 6.10
N TRP A 349 19.53 15.81 5.86
CA TRP A 349 18.57 15.24 6.80
C TRP A 349 18.82 13.75 7.03
N LEU A 350 19.09 12.98 5.98
CA LEU A 350 19.43 11.58 6.08
C LEU A 350 20.72 11.37 6.89
N GLU A 351 21.79 12.09 6.57
CA GLU A 351 23.08 11.99 7.28
C GLU A 351 22.97 12.38 8.77
N GLU A 352 22.06 13.29 9.13
CA GLU A 352 21.87 13.76 10.52
C GLU A 352 20.88 12.92 11.34
N HIS A 353 19.89 12.27 10.70
CA HIS A 353 18.76 11.68 11.40
C HIS A 353 18.57 10.18 11.21
N ILE A 354 19.01 9.59 10.10
CA ILE A 354 18.91 8.15 9.93
C ILE A 354 19.89 7.46 10.89
N ILE A 355 19.43 6.40 11.54
CA ILE A 355 20.25 5.66 12.50
C ILE A 355 20.59 4.32 11.89
N ARG A 356 21.88 4.05 11.68
CA ARG A 356 22.30 2.73 11.23
C ARG A 356 22.43 1.80 12.42
N LEU A 357 21.93 0.58 12.27
CA LEU A 357 21.96 -0.43 13.32
C LEU A 357 23.40 -0.74 13.81
N ASP A 358 24.38 -0.67 12.91
CA ASP A 358 25.79 -0.93 13.21
C ASP A 358 26.45 0.16 14.05
N GLU A 359 25.89 1.37 14.07
CA GLU A 359 26.39 2.51 14.86
C GLU A 359 25.91 2.46 16.33
N LEU A 360 24.93 1.62 16.64
CA LEU A 360 24.43 1.45 18.00
C LEU A 360 25.40 0.66 18.88
N GLU A 361 25.44 1.00 20.17
CA GLU A 361 26.30 0.37 21.17
C GLU A 361 26.08 -1.14 21.25
N GLU A 362 27.18 -1.90 21.18
CA GLU A 362 27.16 -3.33 21.39
C GLU A 362 26.71 -3.67 22.82
N THR A 363 25.84 -4.66 22.93
CA THR A 363 25.31 -5.14 24.21
C THR A 363 25.43 -6.65 24.26
N SER A 364 25.69 -7.20 25.46
CA SER A 364 25.75 -8.65 25.67
C SER A 364 24.43 -9.31 25.30
N THR A 365 24.49 -10.35 24.47
CA THR A 365 23.34 -11.19 24.16
C THR A 365 23.08 -12.20 25.27
N ALA A 366 21.85 -12.71 25.31
CA ALA A 366 21.54 -13.88 26.13
C ALA A 366 22.42 -15.07 25.71
N SER A 367 22.83 -15.88 26.69
CA SER A 367 23.52 -17.13 26.42
C SER A 367 22.55 -18.15 25.81
N PHE A 368 23.09 -19.04 24.97
CA PHE A 368 22.34 -20.15 24.41
C PHE A 368 21.78 -21.05 25.52
N LEU A 369 20.60 -21.62 25.27
CA LEU A 369 19.95 -22.55 26.18
C LEU A 369 20.73 -23.86 26.28
N SER A 370 20.61 -24.53 27.43
CA SER A 370 21.10 -25.91 27.57
C SER A 370 20.34 -26.86 26.64
N GLY A 371 20.94 -28.00 26.29
CA GLY A 371 20.33 -28.96 25.37
C GLY A 371 18.95 -29.48 25.82
N GLU A 372 18.76 -29.69 27.13
CA GLU A 372 17.47 -30.14 27.68
C GLU A 372 16.41 -29.04 27.63
N GLU A 373 16.75 -27.82 28.03
CA GLU A 373 15.83 -26.67 27.97
C GLU A 373 15.44 -26.34 26.54
N ARG A 374 16.41 -26.35 25.61
CA ARG A 374 16.17 -26.15 24.18
C ARG A 374 15.17 -27.17 23.64
N MET A 375 15.31 -28.45 24.00
CA MET A 375 14.37 -29.49 23.59
C MET A 375 12.96 -29.26 24.16
N LYS A 376 12.84 -28.83 25.42
CA LYS A 376 11.53 -28.48 26.02
C LYS A 376 10.86 -27.34 25.27
N GLN A 377 11.60 -26.27 24.97
CA GLN A 377 11.11 -25.14 24.18
C GLN A 377 10.71 -25.55 22.76
N GLN A 378 11.55 -26.34 22.08
CA GLN A 378 11.24 -26.91 20.76
C GLN A 378 9.90 -27.69 20.78
N LEU A 379 9.69 -28.53 21.78
CA LEU A 379 8.43 -29.27 21.93
C LEU A 379 7.23 -28.34 22.16
N ALA A 380 7.37 -27.33 23.01
CA ALA A 380 6.30 -26.37 23.30
C ALA A 380 5.86 -25.58 22.04
N PHE A 381 6.81 -25.19 21.19
CA PHE A 381 6.56 -24.47 19.94
C PHE A 381 6.37 -25.37 18.71
N GLY A 382 6.22 -26.68 18.93
CA GLY A 382 5.85 -27.66 17.90
C GLY A 382 6.94 -27.93 16.86
N TYR A 383 8.22 -27.78 17.21
CA TYR A 383 9.33 -28.19 16.35
C TYR A 383 9.36 -29.71 16.23
N THR A 384 9.66 -30.17 15.02
CA THR A 384 9.79 -31.58 14.68
C THR A 384 11.18 -31.87 14.16
N ASN A 385 11.62 -33.13 14.30
CA ASN A 385 12.86 -33.59 13.67
C ASN A 385 12.86 -33.40 12.16
N GLU A 386 11.69 -33.40 11.51
CA GLU A 386 11.57 -33.16 10.09
C GLU A 386 11.88 -31.70 9.74
N GLU A 387 11.31 -30.72 10.45
CA GLU A 387 11.64 -29.30 10.26
C GLU A 387 13.13 -29.02 10.54
N LEU A 388 13.71 -29.59 11.60
CA LEU A 388 15.14 -29.42 11.89
C LEU A 388 16.04 -29.94 10.75
N ASN A 389 15.74 -31.13 10.24
CA ASN A 389 16.61 -31.81 9.26
C ASN A 389 16.34 -31.43 7.80
N LYS A 390 15.09 -31.12 7.45
CA LYS A 390 14.69 -30.80 6.07
C LYS A 390 14.52 -29.31 5.81
N ILE A 391 14.39 -28.49 6.87
CA ILE A 391 14.20 -27.05 6.72
C ILE A 391 15.40 -26.26 7.25
N LEU A 392 15.64 -26.28 8.56
CA LEU A 392 16.71 -25.47 9.17
C LEU A 392 18.11 -25.88 8.70
N LYS A 393 18.42 -27.18 8.73
CA LYS A 393 19.73 -27.68 8.31
C LYS A 393 20.04 -27.32 6.85
N PRO A 394 19.15 -27.56 5.85
CA PRO A 394 19.43 -27.18 4.47
C PRO A 394 19.51 -25.68 4.22
N MET A 395 18.77 -24.84 4.96
CA MET A 395 18.92 -23.38 4.87
C MET A 395 20.34 -22.92 5.17
N VAL A 396 21.04 -23.61 6.08
CA VAL A 396 22.44 -23.30 6.41
C VAL A 396 23.43 -24.01 5.49
N THR A 397 23.22 -25.28 5.13
CA THR A 397 24.17 -26.00 4.26
C THR A 397 24.16 -25.51 2.83
N ASP A 398 22.98 -25.16 2.31
CA ASP A 398 22.78 -24.79 0.91
C ASP A 398 22.65 -23.27 0.71
N GLY A 399 22.44 -22.52 1.81
CA GLY A 399 22.32 -21.06 1.79
C GLY A 399 21.08 -20.53 1.09
N LYS A 400 20.01 -21.34 0.99
CA LYS A 400 18.77 -20.98 0.28
C LYS A 400 17.56 -21.66 0.89
N ASP A 401 16.37 -21.15 0.55
CA ASP A 401 15.11 -21.81 0.90
C ASP A 401 15.09 -23.26 0.36
N PRO A 402 14.87 -24.28 1.21
CA PRO A 402 15.04 -25.68 0.84
C PRO A 402 14.16 -26.11 -0.34
N VAL A 403 14.69 -26.99 -1.17
CA VAL A 403 13.99 -27.50 -2.36
C VAL A 403 13.48 -28.92 -2.10
N GLY A 404 12.19 -29.13 -2.31
CA GLY A 404 11.52 -30.43 -2.30
C GLY A 404 11.01 -30.82 -3.69
N SER A 405 10.39 -32.00 -3.77
CA SER A 405 9.66 -32.47 -4.96
C SER A 405 8.38 -33.19 -4.54
N MET A 406 7.54 -33.57 -5.52
CA MET A 406 6.19 -34.12 -5.33
C MET A 406 5.16 -33.11 -4.81
N GLY A 407 3.88 -33.48 -4.85
CA GLY A 407 2.78 -32.68 -4.30
C GLY A 407 2.71 -32.78 -2.77
N TYR A 408 2.03 -31.82 -2.16
CA TYR A 408 1.74 -31.84 -0.72
C TYR A 408 0.57 -32.81 -0.45
N ASP A 409 0.89 -34.03 0.01
CA ASP A 409 -0.08 -35.11 0.25
C ASP A 409 -0.57 -35.18 1.72
N SER A 410 -0.25 -34.17 2.52
CA SER A 410 -0.78 -34.06 3.88
C SER A 410 -2.16 -33.39 3.87
N PRO A 411 -3.06 -33.72 4.81
CA PRO A 411 -4.35 -33.05 4.93
C PRO A 411 -4.19 -31.53 5.07
N LEU A 412 -5.21 -30.78 4.65
CA LEU A 412 -5.32 -29.36 5.00
C LEU A 412 -5.22 -29.19 6.52
N ALA A 413 -4.65 -28.09 7.00
CA ALA A 413 -4.38 -27.89 8.42
C ALA A 413 -5.63 -28.10 9.30
N VAL A 414 -6.79 -27.61 8.84
CA VAL A 414 -8.10 -27.77 9.50
C VAL A 414 -8.61 -29.22 9.57
N LEU A 415 -8.13 -30.09 8.67
CA LEU A 415 -8.48 -31.52 8.61
C LEU A 415 -7.43 -32.41 9.28
N SER A 416 -6.31 -31.83 9.72
CA SER A 416 -5.23 -32.57 10.35
C SER A 416 -5.68 -33.14 11.69
N LYS A 417 -5.26 -34.37 11.98
CA LYS A 417 -5.43 -34.99 13.30
C LYS A 417 -4.31 -34.62 14.28
N ARG A 418 -3.27 -33.92 13.79
CA ARG A 418 -2.14 -33.44 14.59
C ARG A 418 -2.27 -31.94 14.80
N PRO A 419 -1.76 -31.39 15.92
CA PRO A 419 -1.66 -29.95 16.11
C PRO A 419 -0.96 -29.29 14.91
N GLN A 420 -1.46 -28.13 14.48
CA GLN A 420 -0.91 -27.35 13.38
C GLN A 420 -0.64 -25.93 13.86
N LEU A 421 0.45 -25.35 13.40
CA LEU A 421 0.71 -23.93 13.62
C LEU A 421 -0.30 -23.09 12.86
N LEU A 422 -0.52 -21.88 13.36
CA LEU A 422 -1.44 -20.94 12.73
C LEU A 422 -1.03 -20.60 11.29
N TYR A 423 0.27 -20.54 10.99
CA TYR A 423 0.79 -20.33 9.64
C TYR A 423 0.22 -21.31 8.60
N ASN A 424 0.03 -22.59 8.97
CA ASN A 424 -0.41 -23.62 8.03
C ASN A 424 -1.84 -23.42 7.51
N TYR A 425 -2.63 -22.57 8.17
CA TYR A 425 -3.97 -22.17 7.74
C TYR A 425 -3.96 -21.06 6.69
N PHE A 426 -2.82 -20.38 6.49
CA PHE A 426 -2.67 -19.30 5.52
C PHE A 426 -1.91 -19.80 4.29
N LYS A 427 -2.44 -19.53 3.10
CA LYS A 427 -1.81 -19.87 1.82
C LYS A 427 -1.36 -18.60 1.13
N GLN A 428 -0.13 -18.59 0.65
CA GLN A 428 0.44 -17.48 -0.10
C GLN A 428 -0.37 -17.28 -1.37
N LEU A 429 -0.82 -16.06 -1.62
CA LEU A 429 -1.39 -15.70 -2.90
C LEU A 429 -0.26 -15.54 -3.92
N PHE A 430 -0.59 -15.73 -5.18
CA PHE A 430 0.34 -15.52 -6.28
C PHE A 430 -0.42 -14.94 -7.47
N ALA A 431 0.31 -14.20 -8.30
CA ALA A 431 -0.23 -13.54 -9.46
C ALA A 431 -0.50 -14.56 -10.59
N GLN A 432 -1.65 -14.42 -11.25
CA GLN A 432 -2.01 -15.22 -12.42
C GLN A 432 -2.75 -14.33 -13.42
N VAL A 433 -2.25 -14.23 -14.64
CA VAL A 433 -2.85 -13.50 -15.78
C VAL A 433 -2.93 -11.98 -15.60
N THR A 434 -3.49 -11.49 -14.51
CA THR A 434 -3.84 -10.07 -14.30
C THR A 434 -2.60 -9.19 -14.11
N ASN A 435 -1.61 -9.72 -13.37
CA ASN A 435 -0.26 -9.18 -13.25
C ASN A 435 0.80 -10.31 -13.35
N PRO A 436 2.04 -10.01 -13.81
CA PRO A 436 3.11 -10.99 -13.89
C PRO A 436 3.88 -11.09 -12.56
N PRO A 437 4.39 -12.28 -12.19
CA PRO A 437 5.43 -12.39 -11.16
C PRO A 437 6.75 -11.80 -11.66
N ILE A 438 7.66 -11.50 -10.72
CA ILE A 438 9.00 -10.96 -11.00
C ILE A 438 10.06 -12.04 -10.76
N ASP A 439 11.14 -12.02 -11.54
CA ASP A 439 12.33 -12.83 -11.29
C ASP A 439 13.27 -12.07 -10.33
N ALA A 440 13.13 -12.32 -9.02
CA ALA A 440 13.91 -11.65 -7.98
C ALA A 440 15.44 -11.89 -8.09
N ILE A 441 15.89 -12.89 -8.86
CA ILE A 441 17.31 -13.18 -9.05
C ILE A 441 17.86 -12.41 -10.25
N ARG A 442 17.15 -12.43 -11.39
CA ARG A 442 17.61 -11.77 -12.63
C ARG A 442 17.32 -10.28 -12.66
N GLU A 443 16.28 -9.85 -11.95
CA GLU A 443 15.80 -8.47 -11.89
C GLU A 443 16.08 -7.86 -10.51
N GLU A 444 17.21 -8.22 -9.89
CA GLU A 444 17.59 -7.74 -8.55
C GLU A 444 17.58 -6.20 -8.43
N VAL A 445 17.93 -5.49 -9.51
CA VAL A 445 17.90 -4.01 -9.59
C VAL A 445 16.57 -3.41 -9.16
N VAL A 446 15.45 -4.08 -9.45
CA VAL A 446 14.12 -3.57 -9.10
C VAL A 446 13.65 -4.01 -7.72
N THR A 447 14.35 -4.94 -7.08
CA THR A 447 13.99 -5.44 -5.74
C THR A 447 14.58 -4.59 -4.63
N ALA A 448 13.95 -4.59 -3.46
CA ALA A 448 14.50 -3.95 -2.26
C ALA A 448 14.18 -4.74 -0.99
N VAL A 449 15.23 -5.15 -0.29
CA VAL A 449 15.16 -5.84 1.01
C VAL A 449 15.15 -4.87 2.17
N ARG A 450 15.95 -3.80 2.05
CA ARG A 450 16.14 -2.80 3.10
C ARG A 450 14.79 -2.23 3.56
N THR A 451 14.65 -2.10 4.87
CA THR A 451 13.48 -1.53 5.53
C THR A 451 13.91 -0.59 6.64
N THR A 452 12.98 0.20 7.17
CA THR A 452 13.20 1.04 8.33
C THR A 452 12.24 0.67 9.46
N ILE A 453 12.62 0.98 10.70
CA ILE A 453 11.74 0.92 11.87
C ILE A 453 11.82 2.24 12.65
N GLY A 454 10.70 2.67 13.20
CA GLY A 454 10.57 3.90 13.97
C GLY A 454 9.24 4.59 13.71
N PRO A 455 8.98 5.70 14.41
CA PRO A 455 7.78 6.48 14.19
C PRO A 455 7.82 7.16 12.82
N GLU A 456 6.73 7.07 12.06
CA GLU A 456 6.47 7.93 10.92
C GLU A 456 5.94 9.29 11.40
N ARG A 457 6.22 10.32 10.61
CA ARG A 457 5.75 11.69 10.83
C ARG A 457 4.67 12.09 9.81
N ASN A 458 4.37 13.38 9.77
CA ASN A 458 3.38 13.94 8.85
C ASN A 458 3.77 13.65 7.39
N LEU A 459 2.95 12.84 6.72
CA LEU A 459 3.14 12.52 5.30
C LEU A 459 3.10 13.76 4.39
N LEU A 460 2.40 14.82 4.79
CA LEU A 460 2.10 15.96 3.90
C LEU A 460 3.12 17.08 3.95
N ASP A 461 3.92 17.17 5.01
CA ASP A 461 4.90 18.24 5.21
C ASP A 461 6.26 17.61 5.53
N PRO A 462 7.26 17.71 4.64
CA PRO A 462 8.56 17.11 4.87
C PRO A 462 9.32 17.87 5.97
N GLU A 463 9.83 17.14 6.96
CA GLU A 463 10.62 17.64 8.08
C GLU A 463 11.93 16.83 8.17
N PRO A 464 13.04 17.42 8.67
CA PRO A 464 14.29 16.68 8.87
C PRO A 464 14.10 15.38 9.65
N GLU A 465 13.32 15.44 10.72
CA GLU A 465 13.10 14.30 11.61
C GLU A 465 12.11 13.26 11.06
N SER A 466 11.50 13.48 9.90
CA SER A 466 10.65 12.48 9.25
C SER A 466 11.43 11.25 8.80
N CYS A 467 12.73 11.38 8.54
CA CYS A 467 13.63 10.26 8.27
C CYS A 467 14.35 9.73 9.52
N LYS A 468 13.99 10.23 10.71
CA LYS A 468 14.54 9.75 11.98
C LYS A 468 13.96 8.37 12.30
N GLN A 469 14.58 7.34 11.73
CA GLN A 469 14.25 5.93 11.83
C GLN A 469 15.54 5.11 11.90
N ILE A 470 15.44 3.85 12.34
CA ILE A 470 16.55 2.89 12.29
C ILE A 470 16.48 2.16 10.97
N GLU A 471 17.57 2.20 10.21
CA GLU A 471 17.74 1.44 8.97
C GLU A 471 18.09 -0.02 9.28
N LEU A 472 17.39 -0.94 8.61
CA LEU A 472 17.64 -2.38 8.67
C LEU A 472 17.95 -2.92 7.27
N ASP A 473 19.08 -3.58 7.11
CA ASP A 473 19.43 -4.26 5.85
C ASP A 473 18.53 -5.46 5.55
N SER A 474 17.92 -6.03 6.58
CA SER A 474 16.99 -7.15 6.51
C SER A 474 15.95 -7.06 7.63
N PRO A 475 14.69 -7.48 7.40
CA PRO A 475 13.71 -7.58 8.46
C PRO A 475 14.03 -8.71 9.47
N ILE A 476 14.99 -9.59 9.18
CA ILE A 476 15.36 -10.69 10.07
C ILE A 476 16.52 -10.27 10.95
N LEU A 477 16.26 -10.14 12.25
CA LEU A 477 17.22 -9.68 13.25
C LEU A 477 17.96 -10.84 13.90
N LYS A 478 19.28 -10.69 14.00
CA LYS A 478 20.13 -11.51 14.87
C LYS A 478 19.92 -11.12 16.34
N ASN A 479 20.29 -12.01 17.27
CA ASN A 479 20.18 -11.72 18.71
C ASN A 479 21.00 -10.48 19.12
N GLU A 480 22.19 -10.31 18.53
CA GLU A 480 23.05 -9.14 18.76
C GLU A 480 22.40 -7.85 18.26
N GLN A 481 21.80 -7.90 17.07
CA GLN A 481 21.08 -6.78 16.49
C GLN A 481 19.87 -6.37 17.35
N LEU A 482 19.09 -7.34 17.83
CA LEU A 482 17.99 -7.06 18.76
C LEU A 482 18.51 -6.44 20.07
N ALA A 483 19.64 -6.93 20.61
CA ALA A 483 20.24 -6.36 21.80
C ALA A 483 20.70 -4.90 21.61
N LYS A 484 21.27 -4.56 20.43
CA LYS A 484 21.60 -3.18 20.06
C LYS A 484 20.36 -2.27 20.02
N LEU A 485 19.23 -2.76 19.48
CA LEU A 485 17.97 -2.00 19.43
C LEU A 485 17.45 -1.62 20.82
N LEU A 486 17.71 -2.43 21.85
CA LEU A 486 17.33 -2.12 23.23
C LEU A 486 18.06 -0.88 23.81
N LYS A 487 19.16 -0.47 23.19
CA LYS A 487 19.94 0.74 23.50
C LYS A 487 19.74 1.88 22.49
N SER A 488 18.81 1.71 21.55
CA SER A 488 18.51 2.74 20.56
C SER A 488 17.98 4.03 21.21
N PRO A 489 18.06 5.17 20.53
CA PRO A 489 17.48 6.43 21.03
C PRO A 489 15.95 6.41 21.07
N PHE A 490 15.31 5.39 20.49
CA PHE A 490 13.87 5.19 20.57
C PHE A 490 13.50 4.44 21.84
N LYS A 491 12.39 4.88 22.46
CA LYS A 491 11.87 4.17 23.62
C LYS A 491 11.24 2.85 23.16
N ILE A 492 11.92 1.76 23.50
CA ILE A 492 11.43 0.40 23.29
C ILE A 492 10.64 -0.09 24.50
N LYS A 493 9.54 -0.80 24.25
CA LYS A 493 8.80 -1.51 25.29
C LYS A 493 8.69 -2.98 24.92
N THR A 494 9.30 -3.84 25.73
CA THR A 494 9.09 -5.29 25.68
C THR A 494 7.76 -5.63 26.33
N ILE A 495 6.95 -6.41 25.62
CA ILE A 495 5.62 -6.84 26.04
C ILE A 495 5.56 -8.35 25.86
N SER A 496 5.32 -9.06 26.95
CA SER A 496 5.24 -10.51 26.96
C SER A 496 3.97 -10.96 26.22
N THR A 497 4.05 -11.99 25.38
CA THR A 497 2.88 -12.62 24.76
C THR A 497 2.38 -13.84 25.55
N LEU A 498 2.87 -14.03 26.78
CA LEU A 498 2.54 -15.18 27.61
C LEU A 498 1.19 -15.03 28.31
N PHE A 499 0.48 -16.14 28.49
CA PHE A 499 -0.74 -16.27 29.28
C PHE A 499 -0.70 -17.54 30.13
N SER A 500 -1.44 -17.54 31.25
CA SER A 500 -1.48 -18.69 32.17
C SER A 500 -2.29 -19.84 31.57
N VAL A 501 -1.80 -21.07 31.72
CA VAL A 501 -2.50 -22.28 31.21
C VAL A 501 -3.63 -22.78 32.12
N ASN A 502 -3.85 -22.14 33.28
CA ASN A 502 -4.77 -22.62 34.31
C ASN A 502 -6.26 -22.36 34.00
N SER A 503 -6.58 -21.56 32.98
CA SER A 503 -7.95 -21.15 32.65
C SER A 503 -8.20 -21.13 31.13
N GLU A 504 -9.35 -21.62 30.68
CA GLU A 504 -9.74 -21.63 29.26
C GLU A 504 -9.96 -20.22 28.67
N TRP A 505 -10.16 -19.20 29.52
CA TRP A 505 -10.47 -17.82 29.11
C TRP A 505 -9.26 -16.86 29.17
N ASP A 506 -8.09 -17.36 29.57
CA ASP A 506 -6.89 -16.52 29.72
C ASP A 506 -6.32 -16.05 28.37
N PHE A 507 -6.66 -16.71 27.27
CA PHE A 507 -6.21 -16.37 25.93
C PHE A 507 -6.78 -15.04 25.39
N GLU A 508 -8.11 -14.91 25.35
CA GLU A 508 -8.79 -13.69 24.89
C GLU A 508 -8.46 -12.52 25.83
N LYS A 509 -8.47 -12.80 27.13
CA LYS A 509 -8.09 -11.84 28.15
C LYS A 509 -6.67 -11.34 27.96
N ARG A 510 -5.69 -12.22 27.68
CA ARG A 510 -4.31 -11.79 27.43
C ARG A 510 -4.22 -10.89 26.20
N LEU A 511 -5.01 -11.15 25.16
CA LEU A 511 -5.02 -10.32 23.95
C LEU A 511 -5.56 -8.91 24.24
N ASP A 512 -6.63 -8.81 25.04
CA ASP A 512 -7.15 -7.50 25.48
C ASP A 512 -6.16 -6.75 26.38
N GLU A 513 -5.53 -7.47 27.31
CA GLU A 513 -4.44 -6.94 28.15
C GLU A 513 -3.26 -6.47 27.28
N LEU A 514 -2.96 -7.17 26.16
CA LEU A 514 -1.87 -6.82 25.25
C LEU A 514 -2.16 -5.48 24.58
N PHE A 515 -3.41 -5.25 24.14
CA PHE A 515 -3.82 -3.97 23.58
C PHE A 515 -3.73 -2.84 24.60
N ALA A 516 -4.18 -3.08 25.84
CA ALA A 516 -4.08 -2.09 26.91
C ALA A 516 -2.63 -1.76 27.28
N ASP A 517 -1.77 -2.78 27.40
CA ASP A 517 -0.33 -2.62 27.67
C ASP A 517 0.35 -1.78 26.58
N VAL A 518 0.04 -2.06 25.31
CA VAL A 518 0.56 -1.32 24.17
C VAL A 518 0.05 0.11 24.18
N ASP A 519 -1.26 0.33 24.29
CA ASP A 519 -1.83 1.68 24.27
C ASP A 519 -1.19 2.55 25.36
N GLN A 520 -1.02 2.00 26.57
CA GLN A 520 -0.34 2.68 27.66
C GLN A 520 1.15 2.92 27.35
N ALA A 521 1.83 1.98 26.70
CA ALA A 521 3.22 2.16 26.26
C ALA A 521 3.35 3.29 25.22
N VAL A 522 2.44 3.35 24.25
CA VAL A 522 2.39 4.41 23.23
C VAL A 522 2.15 5.77 23.87
N VAL A 523 1.20 5.86 24.82
CA VAL A 523 0.98 7.10 25.60
C VAL A 523 2.24 7.51 26.36
N ASN A 524 2.98 6.54 26.88
CA ASN A 524 4.26 6.77 27.55
C ASN A 524 5.43 7.09 26.60
N GLY A 525 5.17 7.22 25.29
CA GLY A 525 6.15 7.59 24.27
C GLY A 525 6.97 6.43 23.71
N ALA A 526 6.55 5.18 23.92
CA ALA A 526 7.19 4.04 23.26
C ALA A 526 6.95 4.13 21.74
N SER A 527 8.02 3.98 20.97
CA SER A 527 8.02 4.00 19.49
C SER A 527 8.39 2.65 18.90
N LEU A 528 9.04 1.77 19.67
CA LEU A 528 9.32 0.39 19.29
C LEU A 528 8.60 -0.54 20.26
N LEU A 529 7.75 -1.42 19.75
CA LEU A 529 7.02 -2.42 20.53
C LEU A 529 7.63 -3.79 20.24
N LEU A 530 8.29 -4.38 21.24
CA LEU A 530 8.88 -5.70 21.13
C LEU A 530 7.94 -6.73 21.77
N LEU A 531 7.21 -7.48 20.94
CA LEU A 531 6.46 -8.64 21.38
C LEU A 531 7.43 -9.80 21.62
N SER A 532 7.39 -10.43 22.79
CA SER A 532 8.29 -11.54 23.12
C SER A 532 7.53 -12.71 23.73
N ASP A 533 7.76 -13.91 23.18
CA ASP A 533 7.27 -15.17 23.73
C ASP A 533 8.29 -15.86 24.65
N ARG A 534 9.36 -15.17 25.06
CA ARG A 534 10.31 -15.71 26.03
C ARG A 534 9.66 -15.91 27.40
N GLY A 535 9.99 -17.05 28.01
CA GLY A 535 9.52 -17.42 29.35
C GLY A 535 8.39 -18.45 29.35
N VAL A 536 8.11 -19.11 28.22
CA VAL A 536 7.22 -20.28 28.18
C VAL A 536 7.75 -21.38 29.11
N ASP A 537 6.87 -21.89 29.97
CA ASP A 537 7.14 -22.97 30.91
C ASP A 537 5.88 -23.82 31.17
N GLU A 538 5.84 -24.55 32.28
CA GLU A 538 4.70 -25.39 32.65
C GLU A 538 3.45 -24.58 33.07
N GLU A 539 3.62 -23.32 33.49
CA GLU A 539 2.53 -22.45 33.96
C GLU A 539 2.08 -21.44 32.89
N TYR A 540 2.98 -21.06 31.98
CA TYR A 540 2.73 -20.03 30.96
C TYR A 540 2.94 -20.54 29.53
N ALA A 541 1.91 -20.37 28.70
CA ALA A 541 1.98 -20.60 27.26
C ALA A 541 2.03 -19.27 26.50
N ALA A 542 2.54 -19.29 25.27
CA ALA A 542 2.60 -18.11 24.41
C ALA A 542 1.38 -17.98 23.49
N LEU A 543 0.89 -16.76 23.29
CA LEU A 543 -0.03 -16.47 22.17
C LEU A 543 0.68 -16.81 20.85
N PRO A 544 -0.02 -17.41 19.86
CA PRO A 544 0.54 -17.61 18.53
C PRO A 544 1.06 -16.29 17.97
N ALA A 545 2.33 -16.29 17.56
CA ALA A 545 3.05 -15.09 17.16
C ALA A 545 2.32 -14.30 16.05
N LEU A 546 1.80 -15.02 15.06
CA LEU A 546 1.04 -14.43 13.95
C LEU A 546 -0.24 -13.73 14.41
N LEU A 547 -0.96 -14.30 15.38
CA LEU A 547 -2.18 -13.70 15.92
C LEU A 547 -1.85 -12.45 16.73
N ALA A 548 -0.86 -12.52 17.61
CA ALA A 548 -0.48 -11.39 18.45
C ALA A 548 -0.07 -10.17 17.60
N VAL A 549 0.77 -10.37 16.58
CA VAL A 549 1.18 -9.32 15.64
C VAL A 549 -0.01 -8.78 14.85
N SER A 550 -0.78 -9.67 14.23
CA SER A 550 -1.88 -9.28 13.36
C SER A 550 -2.96 -8.48 14.11
N SER A 551 -3.42 -9.01 15.24
CA SER A 551 -4.47 -8.35 16.01
C SER A 551 -4.00 -7.01 16.57
N LEU A 552 -2.74 -6.91 16.98
CA LEU A 552 -2.16 -5.64 17.43
C LEU A 552 -2.02 -4.63 16.30
N HIS A 553 -1.54 -5.05 15.12
CA HIS A 553 -1.43 -4.17 13.95
C HIS A 553 -2.77 -3.51 13.60
N HIS A 554 -3.85 -4.29 13.57
CA HIS A 554 -5.19 -3.77 13.29
C HIS A 554 -5.78 -2.94 14.43
N HIS A 555 -5.50 -3.29 15.69
CA HIS A 555 -5.86 -2.46 16.84
C HIS A 555 -5.25 -1.05 16.73
N LEU A 556 -3.95 -0.97 16.44
CA LEU A 556 -3.23 0.29 16.27
C LEU A 556 -3.71 1.11 15.07
N ILE A 557 -4.16 0.46 13.99
CA ILE A 557 -4.79 1.15 12.85
C ILE A 557 -6.12 1.78 13.31
N ARG A 558 -6.97 1.00 13.99
CA ARG A 558 -8.27 1.49 14.49
C ARG A 558 -8.12 2.62 15.52
N SER A 559 -7.10 2.56 16.37
CA SER A 559 -6.81 3.61 17.35
C SER A 559 -6.06 4.81 16.76
N GLY A 560 -5.62 4.74 15.50
CA GLY A 560 -4.91 5.81 14.81
C GLY A 560 -3.48 6.05 15.33
N THR A 561 -2.85 5.01 15.88
CA THR A 561 -1.50 5.06 16.46
C THR A 561 -0.48 4.21 15.71
N ARG A 562 -0.88 3.38 14.73
CA ARG A 562 0.03 2.45 14.03
C ARG A 562 1.23 3.12 13.36
N SER A 563 1.07 4.32 12.80
CA SER A 563 2.15 5.09 12.18
C SER A 563 3.15 5.67 13.20
N LYS A 564 2.85 5.64 14.51
CA LYS A 564 3.75 6.16 15.55
C LYS A 564 4.67 5.10 16.15
N VAL A 565 4.45 3.83 15.80
CA VAL A 565 5.12 2.71 16.43
C VAL A 565 5.48 1.62 15.43
N SER A 566 6.62 0.98 15.66
CA SER A 566 7.02 -0.24 14.96
C SER A 566 6.70 -1.47 15.80
N ILE A 567 6.24 -2.53 15.15
CA ILE A 567 6.02 -3.84 15.78
C ILE A 567 7.19 -4.76 15.45
N LEU A 568 7.95 -5.11 16.48
CA LEU A 568 9.01 -6.11 16.43
C LEU A 568 8.53 -7.36 17.15
N ILE A 569 8.95 -8.53 16.68
CA ILE A 569 8.62 -9.80 17.34
C ILE A 569 9.87 -10.64 17.58
N GLU A 570 10.12 -10.95 18.84
CA GLU A 570 11.05 -11.98 19.30
C GLU A 570 10.23 -13.25 19.56
N THR A 571 10.42 -14.27 18.72
CA THR A 571 9.58 -15.47 18.77
C THR A 571 10.37 -16.76 18.62
N ALA A 572 9.95 -17.77 19.39
CA ALA A 572 10.36 -19.14 19.24
C ALA A 572 9.61 -19.87 18.11
N GLU A 573 8.43 -19.39 17.69
CA GLU A 573 7.57 -20.08 16.74
C GLU A 573 8.08 -19.98 15.29
N ALA A 574 8.60 -18.83 14.87
CA ALA A 574 9.04 -18.61 13.49
C ALA A 574 10.39 -19.31 13.20
N ARG A 575 10.46 -20.03 12.08
CA ARG A 575 11.64 -20.83 11.68
C ARG A 575 11.80 -21.04 10.19
N GLU A 576 10.71 -20.98 9.43
CA GLU A 576 10.71 -21.17 7.98
C GLU A 576 10.34 -19.88 7.24
N VAL A 577 10.68 -19.79 5.96
CA VAL A 577 10.38 -18.65 5.08
C VAL A 577 8.90 -18.28 5.10
N HIS A 578 8.00 -19.27 5.11
CA HIS A 578 6.56 -19.02 5.15
C HIS A 578 6.13 -18.32 6.45
N HIS A 579 6.69 -18.70 7.60
CA HIS A 579 6.36 -18.08 8.90
C HIS A 579 6.81 -16.62 8.93
N LEU A 580 8.02 -16.36 8.46
CA LEU A 580 8.60 -15.02 8.41
C LEU A 580 7.82 -14.11 7.44
N ALA A 581 7.50 -14.62 6.24
CA ALA A 581 6.69 -13.90 5.26
C ALA A 581 5.26 -13.64 5.77
N ALA A 582 4.67 -14.53 6.57
CA ALA A 582 3.37 -14.29 7.19
C ALA A 582 3.45 -13.17 8.23
N LEU A 583 4.41 -13.23 9.16
CA LEU A 583 4.58 -12.19 10.19
C LEU A 583 4.74 -10.78 9.58
N LEU A 584 5.57 -10.65 8.53
CA LEU A 584 5.70 -9.38 7.80
C LEU A 584 4.38 -8.97 7.13
N GLY A 585 3.75 -9.88 6.40
CA GLY A 585 2.50 -9.61 5.68
C GLY A 585 1.33 -9.22 6.60
N PHE A 586 1.39 -9.58 7.89
CA PHE A 586 0.38 -9.23 8.89
C PHE A 586 0.77 -8.09 9.83
N GLY A 587 1.93 -7.46 9.63
CA GLY A 587 2.25 -6.14 10.20
C GLY A 587 3.48 -6.07 11.11
N ALA A 588 4.26 -7.14 11.25
CA ALA A 588 5.59 -7.05 11.85
C ALA A 588 6.55 -6.32 10.90
N GLU A 589 7.45 -5.52 11.45
CA GLU A 589 8.48 -4.81 10.67
C GLU A 589 9.86 -5.46 10.84
N ALA A 590 10.10 -6.11 11.98
CA ALA A 590 11.32 -6.86 12.25
C ALA A 590 11.05 -8.12 13.09
N ILE A 591 11.76 -9.20 12.80
CA ILE A 591 11.54 -10.54 13.38
C ILE A 591 12.86 -11.09 13.89
N ASN A 592 12.89 -11.51 15.15
CA ASN A 592 13.99 -12.25 15.75
C ASN A 592 13.53 -13.70 16.07
N PRO A 593 13.83 -14.68 15.21
CA PRO A 593 13.48 -16.09 15.40
C PRO A 593 14.46 -16.80 16.35
N TYR A 594 14.50 -16.42 17.63
CA TYR A 594 15.58 -16.84 18.53
C TYR A 594 15.69 -18.37 18.70
N LEU A 595 14.57 -19.10 18.76
CA LEU A 595 14.61 -20.56 18.93
C LEU A 595 15.11 -21.30 17.68
N ALA A 596 14.97 -20.69 16.50
CA ALA A 596 15.61 -21.20 15.29
C ALA A 596 17.15 -21.13 15.43
N TYR A 597 17.69 -20.02 15.96
CA TYR A 597 19.12 -19.88 16.23
C TYR A 597 19.61 -20.87 17.30
N GLU A 598 18.85 -21.04 18.39
CA GLU A 598 19.12 -22.08 19.39
C GLU A 598 19.15 -23.48 18.74
N SER A 599 18.20 -23.75 17.84
CA SER A 599 18.12 -25.04 17.15
C SER A 599 19.34 -25.28 16.24
N LEU A 600 19.84 -24.24 15.57
CA LEU A 600 21.09 -24.31 14.79
C LEU A 600 22.29 -24.61 15.68
N GLN A 601 22.38 -23.96 16.85
CA GLN A 601 23.41 -24.26 17.85
C GLN A 601 23.36 -25.74 18.27
N GLY A 602 22.16 -26.30 18.46
CA GLY A 602 22.00 -27.73 18.76
C GLY A 602 22.45 -28.65 17.63
N LEU A 603 22.21 -28.29 16.37
CA LEU A 603 22.71 -29.06 15.22
C LEU A 603 24.25 -29.02 15.12
N ILE A 604 24.87 -27.90 15.52
CA ILE A 604 26.34 -27.79 15.59
C ILE A 604 26.88 -28.69 16.71
N GLU A 605 26.30 -28.61 17.91
CA GLU A 605 26.69 -29.41 19.08
C GLU A 605 26.57 -30.93 18.81
N ASN A 606 25.52 -31.34 18.09
CA ASN A 606 25.29 -32.73 17.69
C ASN A 606 26.20 -33.20 16.52
N GLY A 607 26.96 -32.29 15.91
CA GLY A 607 27.85 -32.60 14.79
C GLY A 607 27.13 -32.81 13.45
N ASP A 608 25.91 -32.29 13.30
CA ASP A 608 25.12 -32.27 12.06
C ASP A 608 25.56 -31.17 11.10
N LEU A 609 26.05 -30.05 11.64
CA LEU A 609 26.61 -28.91 10.91
C LEU A 609 28.11 -28.80 11.20
N ARG A 610 28.91 -29.68 10.58
CA ARG A 610 30.37 -29.74 10.85
C ARG A 610 31.12 -28.61 10.15
N GLY A 611 32.00 -27.94 10.89
CA GLY A 611 32.89 -26.92 10.35
C GLY A 611 32.27 -25.53 10.16
N THR A 612 31.03 -25.34 10.63
CA THR A 612 30.32 -24.05 10.59
C THR A 612 30.28 -23.46 12.00
N SER A 613 30.72 -22.21 12.18
CA SER A 613 30.51 -21.51 13.45
C SER A 613 29.05 -21.09 13.61
N ILE A 614 28.62 -20.83 14.85
CA ILE A 614 27.24 -20.36 15.10
C ILE A 614 26.95 -19.04 14.38
N ASP A 615 27.89 -18.09 14.39
CA ASP A 615 27.72 -16.81 13.71
C ASP A 615 27.57 -16.98 12.19
N GLN A 616 28.37 -17.89 11.60
CA GLN A 616 28.24 -18.23 10.19
C GLN A 616 26.88 -18.88 9.90
N ALA A 617 26.44 -19.82 10.74
CA ALA A 617 25.15 -20.48 10.57
C ALA A 617 23.97 -19.50 10.64
N ILE A 618 23.99 -18.58 11.62
CA ILE A 618 22.98 -17.53 11.76
C ILE A 618 23.00 -16.59 10.56
N ASN A 619 24.18 -16.14 10.11
CA ASN A 619 24.32 -15.25 8.95
C ASN A 619 23.75 -15.89 7.68
N VAL A 620 24.10 -17.15 7.41
CA VAL A 620 23.60 -17.89 6.24
C VAL A 620 22.10 -18.14 6.34
N TYR A 621 21.59 -18.49 7.53
CA TYR A 621 20.16 -18.64 7.75
C TYR A 621 19.40 -17.34 7.49
N CYS A 622 19.86 -16.20 8.03
CA CYS A 622 19.23 -14.90 7.82
C CYS A 622 19.22 -14.55 6.32
N GLN A 623 20.32 -14.75 5.60
CA GLN A 623 20.38 -14.52 4.16
C GLN A 623 19.40 -15.42 3.39
N ALA A 624 19.42 -16.73 3.66
CA ALA A 624 18.54 -17.70 3.02
C ALA A 624 17.05 -17.40 3.30
N ALA A 625 16.73 -16.96 4.52
CA ALA A 625 15.40 -16.53 4.91
C ALA A 625 14.95 -15.29 4.15
N THR A 626 15.82 -14.29 4.05
CA THR A 626 15.57 -13.04 3.31
C THR A 626 15.36 -13.28 1.83
N ASP A 627 16.22 -14.07 1.19
CA ASP A 627 16.07 -14.43 -0.24
C ASP A 627 14.80 -15.26 -0.46
N GLY A 628 14.47 -16.14 0.50
CA GLY A 628 13.21 -16.87 0.53
C GLY A 628 12.00 -15.94 0.60
N ILE A 629 12.04 -14.88 1.41
CA ILE A 629 10.99 -13.87 1.51
C ILE A 629 10.85 -13.15 0.17
N LEU A 630 11.94 -12.67 -0.43
CA LEU A 630 11.90 -12.03 -1.75
C LEU A 630 11.25 -12.95 -2.80
N LYS A 631 11.57 -14.24 -2.78
CA LYS A 631 10.91 -15.23 -3.65
C LYS A 631 9.40 -15.33 -3.40
N VAL A 632 8.94 -15.21 -2.15
CA VAL A 632 7.49 -15.20 -1.84
C VAL A 632 6.83 -13.94 -2.40
N LEU A 633 7.45 -12.77 -2.21
CA LEU A 633 6.95 -11.49 -2.73
C LEU A 633 6.86 -11.49 -4.25
N SER A 634 7.89 -12.02 -4.91
CA SER A 634 8.00 -12.03 -6.37
C SER A 634 6.93 -12.88 -7.04
N LYS A 635 6.34 -13.87 -6.35
CA LYS A 635 5.16 -14.63 -6.83
C LYS A 635 3.95 -13.75 -7.10
N MET A 636 3.81 -12.64 -6.37
CA MET A 636 2.76 -11.66 -6.58
C MET A 636 3.23 -10.48 -7.46
N GLY A 637 4.50 -10.49 -7.89
CA GLY A 637 5.13 -9.37 -8.58
C GLY A 637 5.41 -8.16 -7.68
N ILE A 638 5.54 -8.38 -6.37
CA ILE A 638 5.89 -7.33 -5.41
C ILE A 638 7.41 -7.23 -5.32
N SER A 639 7.93 -6.01 -5.40
CA SER A 639 9.36 -5.76 -5.52
C SER A 639 10.03 -5.36 -4.20
N THR A 640 9.29 -4.86 -3.21
CA THR A 640 9.85 -4.35 -1.95
C THR A 640 9.26 -5.04 -0.73
N ILE A 641 10.09 -5.26 0.30
CA ILE A 641 9.61 -5.75 1.60
C ILE A 641 8.67 -4.73 2.25
N GLN A 642 8.97 -3.45 2.11
CA GLN A 642 8.17 -2.37 2.66
C GLN A 642 6.72 -2.38 2.17
N SER A 643 6.48 -2.53 0.86
CA SER A 643 5.11 -2.59 0.32
C SER A 643 4.38 -3.90 0.65
N TYR A 644 5.11 -4.93 1.05
CA TYR A 644 4.54 -6.21 1.46
C TYR A 644 4.13 -6.22 2.94
N GLN A 645 4.77 -5.42 3.79
CA GLN A 645 4.45 -5.31 5.21
C GLN A 645 3.00 -4.85 5.41
N GLY A 646 2.22 -5.65 6.14
CA GLY A 646 0.79 -5.38 6.39
C GLY A 646 -0.13 -5.56 5.17
N ALA A 647 0.37 -6.00 4.00
CA ALA A 647 -0.44 -6.15 2.79
C ALA A 647 -1.36 -7.38 2.77
N GLN A 648 -1.16 -8.34 3.68
CA GLN A 648 -1.98 -9.54 3.84
C GLN A 648 -2.16 -10.33 2.53
N ILE A 649 -1.04 -10.66 1.87
CA ILE A 649 -0.99 -11.42 0.61
C ILE A 649 -1.18 -12.93 0.88
N PHE A 650 -2.22 -13.25 1.64
CA PHE A 650 -2.58 -14.59 2.07
C PHE A 650 -4.08 -14.85 1.92
N GLU A 651 -4.42 -16.12 1.80
CA GLU A 651 -5.77 -16.64 1.88
C GLU A 651 -5.87 -17.62 3.06
N ALA A 652 -6.86 -17.43 3.91
CA ALA A 652 -7.09 -18.28 5.06
C ALA A 652 -8.00 -19.46 4.66
N SER A 653 -7.56 -20.69 4.91
CA SER A 653 -8.36 -21.91 4.80
C SER A 653 -8.70 -22.42 6.19
N VAL A 654 -9.77 -21.84 6.77
CA VAL A 654 -10.15 -22.00 8.19
C VAL A 654 -11.65 -22.30 8.32
N LEU A 655 -12.03 -23.02 9.39
CA LEU A 655 -13.42 -23.13 9.83
C LEU A 655 -13.56 -22.34 11.14
N ILE A 656 -14.38 -21.29 11.14
CA ILE A 656 -14.48 -20.35 12.26
C ILE A 656 -15.93 -20.29 12.73
N LYS A 657 -16.15 -20.37 14.04
CA LYS A 657 -17.45 -20.03 14.63
C LYS A 657 -17.69 -18.54 14.50
N GLN A 658 -18.87 -18.13 14.03
CA GLN A 658 -19.23 -16.72 13.82
C GLN A 658 -18.90 -15.82 15.02
N SER A 659 -19.05 -16.33 16.25
CA SER A 659 -18.74 -15.63 17.51
C SER A 659 -17.27 -15.25 17.67
N SER A 660 -16.35 -15.97 17.01
CA SER A 660 -14.89 -15.78 17.12
C SER A 660 -14.31 -14.89 16.02
N ILE A 661 -15.15 -14.40 15.10
CA ILE A 661 -14.71 -13.53 14.00
C ILE A 661 -14.11 -12.23 14.54
N ASN A 662 -14.65 -11.67 15.62
CA ASN A 662 -14.16 -10.40 16.19
C ASN A 662 -12.69 -10.48 16.63
N ILE A 663 -12.25 -11.63 17.14
CA ILE A 663 -10.86 -11.88 17.57
C ILE A 663 -9.93 -12.03 16.36
N LEU A 664 -10.47 -12.54 15.25
CA LEU A 664 -9.75 -12.85 14.01
C LEU A 664 -9.94 -11.80 12.92
N GLN A 665 -10.59 -10.66 13.21
CA GLN A 665 -10.80 -9.57 12.24
C GLN A 665 -9.48 -9.04 11.67
N GLY A 666 -8.38 -9.14 12.43
CA GLY A 666 -7.04 -8.81 11.93
C GLY A 666 -6.44 -9.85 10.98
N LEU A 667 -6.87 -11.12 11.09
CA LEU A 667 -6.32 -12.24 10.34
C LEU A 667 -7.14 -12.61 9.09
N LEU A 668 -8.45 -12.36 9.12
CA LEU A 668 -9.35 -12.71 8.02
C LEU A 668 -9.54 -11.52 7.08
N ARG A 669 -9.77 -11.80 5.80
CA ARG A 669 -10.27 -10.78 4.88
C ARG A 669 -11.62 -10.28 5.39
N GLU A 670 -11.85 -8.97 5.36
CA GLU A 670 -13.14 -8.35 5.69
C GLU A 670 -14.31 -8.86 4.80
N SER A 671 -14.01 -9.65 3.75
CA SER A 671 -14.95 -10.24 2.80
C SER A 671 -15.21 -11.75 2.98
N VAL A 672 -15.07 -12.31 4.19
CA VAL A 672 -15.49 -13.69 4.44
C VAL A 672 -16.99 -13.68 4.78
N GLU A 673 -17.82 -13.88 3.76
CA GLU A 673 -19.20 -14.41 3.92
C GLU A 673 -19.17 -15.89 4.31
#